data_AF-A0A7Z0NJJ8-F1
#
_entry.id   AF-A0A7Z0NJJ8-F1
#
_cell.length_a   1.000
_cell.length_b   1.000
_cell.length_c   1.000
_cell.angle_alpha   90.00
_cell.angle_beta   90.00
_cell.angle_gamma   90.00
#
_symmetry.space_group_name_H-M   'P 1'
#
loop_
_entity.id
_entity.type
_entity.pdbx_description
1 polymer ?
#
loop_
_entity_poly.entity_id
_entity_poly.type
_entity_poly.pdbx_seq_one_letter_code
_entity_poly.pdbx_strand_id
1 'polypeptide(L)'
;GGGRRVDLPTYAFQHQHYWLHDTGADKDVTTANWRYRVVWRASNVPTGRQLTGDWWVVTPRALADDPRAAAVADALTARGATVVRLTDTAPADRDTPAGVVSLLGLDDTADTHDAGLSTGVTSTVRLVRALAAADFTGRLWCLTTGAVAVDPYEDLPHAAQAGLWGLGTVLSLDYPGWWGGLADLPADWTPDTLDRLVDVLTDGGEDQIALRTGGVLARRMVRWPVAGTPDRRWRSTGTVLVTGGTGGIGAHLSEWLLDQGADRVVLASRRGPAAPGAADLAARLPGVQVVACDVTDREAVATLLDGIGDDLTAVFHAAGVLGEATPLGETDLDAFADVCRAKVLGATHLDELLADRPLDAFVLFASGAAVWGSAGQAAYGTGNAWLEALAHQRRHQGRAATSIAWGTWGGGGMVDDQATEQLLRQGTPPMEPRLALAALRQVLDHDESHLVVTDIDWARFAPIYTVARPRPLLAALPEADQSTVAAAPVQPRDASVLADLPEADQLPHLLDIVRTHVAAVLGYDVSATVDVQRPFRELGFDSLTAVELRNAVGEAVGLRLPATMVYDHPTPAVLARHLYDELVSTAAAPTVPSTTAGLAPDEPIAIVGMGCRYPGGVQSPEDLWQLVATGTDAISAFPVDRGWDADALFDADPDQPGSSYVRSGGFVYDAGGFDAEFFGISPREALAMDPQQRLMLEVTWEACEHAGMNPEALRGDPVGVFVGSGAQDYGDLLGLAPAQSEAYLSTGSSASVISGRISYAFGFEGPSMTIDTACSSSLVALHLASQALRAGECTTAIAGGVLVMANPTPFVAFSRQRGLAPDGRCKSFSDNADGTGWSEGVGVLVLERLSDARRNGHRVLGVVRGSAVNQDGASNGLTAPNGPAQQRVIRAALANARLSASDVDVVEAHGTGTTLGDPIEAQAILATYGQGRDQSLWLGSVKSNIGHAQAAAGMAGVIKMVMAMRHGVLPRTLHVETPSRQVDWDAGDVRLLIDPVDWPVTERPRRAAVSSFGISGTNAHVIVEEAPLVEAAESSVGTSGSSVGVVERPVVLWPVSGRSVGGVVGQAGRLADFLVDADADVESV
;
A
#
# COMPACT_ATOMS: atom_id res chain seq x y z
N GLY A 1 46.32 36.14 -19.95
CA GLY A 1 47.30 35.09 -19.64
C GLY A 1 46.62 33.76 -19.88
N GLY A 2 47.09 32.98 -20.85
CA GLY A 2 46.49 31.70 -21.25
C GLY A 2 46.89 30.54 -20.33
N GLY A 3 46.41 30.54 -19.09
CA GLY A 3 46.54 29.40 -18.20
C GLY A 3 45.46 28.35 -18.49
N ARG A 4 45.84 27.07 -18.59
CA ARG A 4 44.89 25.94 -18.62
C ARG A 4 44.23 25.86 -17.23
N ARG A 5 42.89 25.93 -17.16
CA ARG A 5 42.16 25.60 -15.93
C ARG A 5 42.20 24.08 -15.74
N VAL A 6 42.47 23.67 -14.51
CA VAL A 6 42.56 22.26 -14.12
C VAL A 6 41.59 22.08 -12.95
N ASP A 7 40.69 21.10 -13.06
CA ASP A 7 39.74 20.78 -12.00
C ASP A 7 40.51 20.09 -10.86
N LEU A 8 40.28 20.51 -9.62
CA LEU A 8 40.95 19.93 -8.45
C LEU A 8 40.07 18.85 -7.81
N PRO A 9 40.66 17.89 -7.07
CA PRO A 9 39.88 16.91 -6.32
C PRO A 9 38.88 17.56 -5.37
N THR A 10 37.67 17.01 -5.30
CA THR A 10 36.61 17.43 -4.36
C THR A 10 36.96 17.09 -2.91
N TYR A 11 36.19 17.65 -1.98
CA TYR A 11 36.36 17.49 -0.55
C TYR A 11 36.54 16.03 -0.12
N ALA A 12 37.55 15.77 0.71
CA ALA A 12 37.80 14.46 1.31
C ALA A 12 36.90 14.23 2.55
N PHE A 13 35.70 13.68 2.34
CA PHE A 13 34.78 13.28 3.40
C PHE A 13 35.40 12.25 4.36
N GLN A 14 35.11 12.39 5.65
CA GLN A 14 35.53 11.48 6.71
C GLN A 14 34.46 10.42 6.97
N HIS A 15 34.37 9.44 6.08
CA HIS A 15 33.34 8.42 6.17
C HIS A 15 33.45 7.60 7.46
N GLN A 16 32.37 7.63 8.24
CA GLN A 16 32.10 6.65 9.28
C GLN A 16 31.01 5.70 8.78
N HIS A 17 31.04 4.46 9.26
CA HIS A 17 30.08 3.45 8.85
C HIS A 17 28.77 3.57 9.65
N TYR A 18 27.67 3.75 8.94
CA TYR A 18 26.31 3.85 9.46
C TYR A 18 25.40 2.86 8.71
N TRP A 19 25.08 1.74 9.34
CA TRP A 19 24.12 0.78 8.80
C TRP A 19 23.38 0.11 9.96
N LEU A 20 22.07 0.04 9.87
CA LEU A 20 21.26 -0.75 10.80
C LEU A 20 21.38 -2.21 10.42
N HIS A 21 21.97 -2.99 11.30
CA HIS A 21 21.94 -4.43 11.17
C HIS A 21 20.59 -4.92 11.64
N ASP A 22 19.94 -5.77 10.83
CA ASP A 22 18.92 -6.69 11.32
C ASP A 22 19.63 -7.63 12.31
N THR A 23 19.78 -7.18 13.55
CA THR A 23 19.92 -8.11 14.65
C THR A 23 18.59 -8.81 14.65
N GLY A 24 18.54 -10.09 14.23
CA GLY A 24 17.35 -10.96 14.27
C GLY A 24 16.80 -11.19 15.68
N ALA A 25 16.72 -10.10 16.46
CA ALA A 25 15.95 -9.93 17.65
C ALA A 25 14.50 -9.98 17.19
N ASP A 26 13.83 -11.02 17.64
CA ASP A 26 12.38 -11.19 17.59
C ASP A 26 11.66 -9.86 17.48
N LYS A 27 10.84 -9.72 16.43
CA LYS A 27 9.86 -8.64 16.29
C LYS A 27 9.09 -8.49 17.60
N ASP A 28 9.47 -7.53 18.42
CA ASP A 28 8.67 -7.07 19.55
C ASP A 28 7.63 -6.08 19.02
N VAL A 29 6.73 -6.58 18.18
CA VAL A 29 5.43 -5.94 18.01
C VAL A 29 4.72 -6.13 19.35
N THR A 30 4.75 -5.09 20.18
CA THR A 30 4.06 -5.17 21.48
C THR A 30 2.55 -5.29 21.24
N THR A 31 1.90 -6.22 21.96
CA THR A 31 0.43 -6.40 21.92
C THR A 31 -0.34 -5.23 22.57
N ALA A 32 0.34 -4.16 22.97
CA ALA A 32 -0.20 -3.04 23.73
C ALA A 32 -1.41 -2.38 23.03
N ASN A 33 -1.40 -2.36 21.69
CA ASN A 33 -2.43 -1.75 20.86
C ASN A 33 -3.45 -2.75 20.30
N TRP A 34 -3.48 -4.01 20.76
CA TRP A 34 -4.43 -5.01 20.24
C TRP A 34 -5.66 -5.22 21.12
N ARG A 35 -5.69 -4.60 22.31
CA ARG A 35 -6.70 -4.91 23.34
C ARG A 35 -7.80 -3.87 23.38
N TYR A 36 -9.04 -4.34 23.24
CA TYR A 36 -10.26 -3.54 23.30
C TYR A 36 -11.30 -4.24 24.16
N ARG A 37 -12.34 -3.50 24.54
CA ARG A 37 -13.48 -4.02 25.29
C ARG A 37 -14.78 -3.36 24.82
N VAL A 38 -15.86 -4.13 24.83
CA VAL A 38 -17.21 -3.59 24.69
C VAL A 38 -17.68 -3.08 26.05
N VAL A 39 -18.16 -1.83 26.07
CA VAL A 39 -18.73 -1.18 27.25
C VAL A 39 -20.07 -0.55 26.89
N TRP A 40 -20.93 -0.38 27.90
CA TRP A 40 -22.22 0.26 27.78
C TRP A 40 -22.16 1.65 28.39
N ARG A 41 -22.46 2.68 27.60
CA ARG A 41 -22.44 4.08 28.04
C ARG A 41 -23.83 4.69 27.96
N ALA A 42 -24.17 5.53 28.93
CA ALA A 42 -25.42 6.29 28.88
C ALA A 42 -25.50 7.11 27.57
N SER A 43 -26.62 7.01 26.87
CA SER A 43 -26.89 7.76 25.65
C SER A 43 -28.08 8.71 25.83
N ASN A 44 -27.97 9.90 25.25
CA ASN A 44 -28.97 10.96 25.32
C ASN A 44 -29.87 10.89 24.09
N VAL A 45 -30.84 9.97 24.12
CA VAL A 45 -31.82 9.83 23.04
C VAL A 45 -32.87 10.95 23.13
N PRO A 46 -33.12 11.71 22.04
CA PRO A 46 -34.17 12.72 21.99
C PRO A 46 -35.57 12.15 22.23
N THR A 47 -36.35 12.81 23.08
CA THR A 47 -37.68 12.33 23.49
C THR A 47 -38.81 13.00 22.69
N GLY A 48 -39.93 12.30 22.49
CA GLY A 48 -41.20 12.91 22.08
C GLY A 48 -41.43 13.08 20.57
N ARG A 49 -40.60 12.47 19.70
CA ARG A 49 -40.82 12.44 18.25
C ARG A 49 -41.98 11.51 17.86
N GLN A 50 -42.68 11.82 16.77
CA GLN A 50 -43.78 10.99 16.25
C GLN A 50 -43.26 10.00 15.19
N LEU A 51 -43.82 8.79 15.18
CA LEU A 51 -43.68 7.80 14.13
C LEU A 51 -44.64 8.12 12.98
N THR A 52 -44.28 7.71 11.77
CA THR A 52 -45.11 7.84 10.57
C THR A 52 -45.21 6.53 9.81
N GLY A 53 -46.31 6.35 9.07
CA GLY A 53 -46.53 5.19 8.21
C GLY A 53 -46.96 3.93 8.96
N ASP A 54 -47.00 2.82 8.22
CA ASP A 54 -47.40 1.52 8.75
C ASP A 54 -46.22 0.83 9.44
N TRP A 55 -46.47 0.25 10.61
CA TRP A 55 -45.47 -0.47 11.40
C TRP A 55 -45.93 -1.90 11.68
N TRP A 56 -45.03 -2.86 11.47
CA TRP A 56 -45.31 -4.26 11.79
C TRP A 56 -44.73 -4.61 13.16
N VAL A 57 -45.53 -5.23 14.01
CA VAL A 57 -45.06 -5.89 15.24
C VAL A 57 -45.12 -7.38 15.00
N VAL A 58 -43.95 -8.01 14.85
CA VAL A 58 -43.83 -9.45 14.53
C VAL A 58 -43.55 -10.22 15.81
N THR A 59 -44.44 -11.15 16.17
CA THR A 59 -44.36 -11.93 17.42
C THR A 59 -44.21 -13.41 17.09
N PRO A 60 -43.44 -14.21 17.85
CA PRO A 60 -43.32 -15.64 17.59
C PRO A 60 -44.66 -16.33 17.91
N ARG A 61 -44.99 -17.40 17.18
CA ARG A 61 -46.27 -18.11 17.36
C ARG A 61 -46.51 -18.59 18.78
N ALA A 62 -45.45 -19.03 19.47
CA ALA A 62 -45.54 -19.45 20.86
C ALA A 62 -45.99 -18.32 21.80
N LEU A 63 -45.77 -17.06 21.42
CA LEU A 63 -46.08 -15.86 22.20
C LEU A 63 -47.15 -14.99 21.53
N ALA A 64 -47.98 -15.54 20.64
CA ALA A 64 -48.97 -14.76 19.88
C ALA A 64 -49.95 -13.96 20.77
N ASP A 65 -50.29 -14.49 21.95
CA ASP A 65 -51.17 -13.87 22.95
C ASP A 65 -50.39 -13.15 24.07
N ASP A 66 -49.07 -12.98 23.94
CA ASP A 66 -48.24 -12.33 24.94
C ASP A 66 -48.62 -10.84 25.08
N PRO A 67 -48.91 -10.35 26.30
CA PRO A 67 -49.34 -8.96 26.52
C PRO A 67 -48.29 -7.93 26.09
N ARG A 68 -47.00 -8.31 26.02
CA ARG A 68 -45.91 -7.43 25.56
C ARG A 68 -46.08 -7.00 24.11
N ALA A 69 -46.58 -7.89 23.24
CA ALA A 69 -46.83 -7.57 21.84
C ALA A 69 -47.94 -6.51 21.69
N ALA A 70 -48.99 -6.58 22.51
CA ALA A 70 -50.02 -5.56 22.58
C ALA A 70 -49.47 -4.24 23.14
N ALA A 71 -48.68 -4.31 24.21
CA ALA A 71 -48.10 -3.11 24.84
C ALA A 71 -47.15 -2.34 23.89
N VAL A 72 -46.32 -3.02 23.10
CA VAL A 72 -45.50 -2.38 22.05
C VAL A 72 -46.38 -1.76 20.98
N ALA A 73 -47.41 -2.46 20.50
CA ALA A 73 -48.32 -1.93 19.50
C ALA A 73 -49.05 -0.67 19.99
N ASP A 74 -49.49 -0.66 21.25
CA ASP A 74 -50.15 0.49 21.88
C ASP A 74 -49.18 1.68 22.01
N ALA A 75 -47.92 1.43 22.42
CA ALA A 75 -46.90 2.47 22.52
C ALA A 75 -46.57 3.10 21.16
N LEU A 76 -46.42 2.29 20.11
CA LEU A 76 -46.20 2.77 18.74
C LEU A 76 -47.40 3.58 18.22
N THR A 77 -48.63 3.11 18.49
CA THR A 77 -49.88 3.78 18.09
C THR A 77 -50.05 5.11 18.82
N ALA A 78 -49.75 5.16 20.12
CA ALA A 78 -49.76 6.39 20.91
C ALA A 78 -48.77 7.45 20.38
N ARG A 79 -47.76 7.01 19.62
CA ARG A 79 -46.74 7.85 18.98
C ARG A 79 -46.95 7.99 17.47
N GLY A 80 -48.15 7.72 16.96
CA GLY A 80 -48.57 8.10 15.60
C GLY A 80 -48.43 7.03 14.51
N ALA A 81 -47.93 5.83 14.83
CA ALA A 81 -47.82 4.73 13.87
C ALA A 81 -49.17 4.02 13.63
N THR A 82 -49.41 3.55 12.40
CA THR A 82 -50.48 2.59 12.11
C THR A 82 -49.92 1.19 12.29
N VAL A 83 -50.33 0.48 13.34
CA VAL A 83 -49.71 -0.82 13.70
C VAL A 83 -50.48 -2.02 13.15
N VAL A 84 -49.74 -2.92 12.50
CA VAL A 84 -50.20 -4.25 12.10
C VAL A 84 -49.44 -5.29 12.93
N ARG A 85 -50.16 -6.15 13.64
CA ARG A 85 -49.56 -7.28 14.37
C ARG A 85 -49.51 -8.51 13.48
N LEU A 86 -48.35 -9.16 13.43
CA LEU A 86 -48.07 -10.34 12.62
C LEU A 86 -47.46 -11.45 13.49
N THR A 87 -47.58 -12.69 13.01
CA THR A 87 -47.02 -13.87 13.69
C THR A 87 -46.04 -14.59 12.75
N ASP A 88 -44.85 -14.90 13.25
CA ASP A 88 -43.71 -15.56 12.59
C ASP A 88 -43.10 -14.84 11.38
N THR A 89 -43.88 -14.53 10.34
CA THR A 89 -43.34 -14.05 9.05
C THR A 89 -44.17 -12.92 8.44
N ALA A 90 -43.53 -12.12 7.59
CA ALA A 90 -44.19 -11.10 6.79
C ALA A 90 -45.12 -11.73 5.72
N PRO A 91 -46.31 -11.17 5.46
CA PRO A 91 -47.18 -11.61 4.36
C PRO A 91 -46.64 -11.14 3.00
N ALA A 92 -46.63 -12.04 2.01
CA ALA A 92 -46.12 -11.76 0.66
C ALA A 92 -46.98 -10.76 -0.15
N ASP A 93 -48.24 -10.56 0.23
CA ASP A 93 -49.23 -9.78 -0.54
C ASP A 93 -49.54 -8.39 0.05
N ARG A 94 -48.62 -7.79 0.82
CA ARG A 94 -48.82 -6.47 1.45
C ARG A 94 -47.74 -5.47 1.07
N ASP A 95 -48.12 -4.21 0.99
CA ASP A 95 -47.19 -3.08 0.83
C ASP A 95 -46.17 -3.06 1.98
N THR A 96 -44.93 -2.68 1.65
CA THR A 96 -43.80 -2.64 2.59
C THR A 96 -44.04 -1.58 3.68
N PRO A 97 -43.92 -1.92 4.98
CA PRO A 97 -44.17 -0.98 6.07
C PRO A 97 -43.04 0.06 6.18
N ALA A 98 -43.28 1.14 6.91
CA ALA A 98 -42.25 2.10 7.30
C ALA A 98 -41.25 1.50 8.31
N GLY A 99 -41.69 0.54 9.13
CA GLY A 99 -40.83 -0.15 10.09
C GLY A 99 -41.36 -1.49 10.58
N VAL A 100 -40.47 -2.32 11.08
CA VAL A 100 -40.75 -3.65 11.66
C VAL A 100 -40.09 -3.70 13.03
N VAL A 101 -40.88 -3.94 14.08
CA VAL A 101 -40.41 -4.29 15.42
C VAL A 101 -40.60 -5.79 15.61
N SER A 102 -39.50 -6.52 15.60
CA SER A 102 -39.47 -7.97 15.76
C SER A 102 -39.29 -8.33 17.23
N LEU A 103 -40.28 -9.04 17.77
CA LEU A 103 -40.28 -9.69 19.08
C LEU A 103 -39.89 -11.17 18.99
N LEU A 104 -39.47 -11.65 17.81
CA LEU A 104 -39.09 -13.04 17.59
C LEU A 104 -37.96 -13.47 18.52
N GLY A 105 -37.04 -12.56 18.85
CA GLY A 105 -35.94 -12.81 19.79
C GLY A 105 -36.38 -13.22 21.19
N LEU A 106 -37.63 -12.96 21.59
CA LEU A 106 -38.16 -13.35 22.91
C LEU A 106 -38.45 -14.85 23.04
N ASP A 107 -38.50 -15.59 21.94
CA ASP A 107 -38.61 -17.05 21.96
C ASP A 107 -37.23 -17.67 22.20
N ASP A 108 -36.97 -18.02 23.46
CA ASP A 108 -35.74 -18.64 23.93
C ASP A 108 -35.80 -20.18 23.93
N THR A 109 -36.88 -20.77 23.40
CA THR A 109 -36.99 -22.22 23.28
C THR A 109 -35.97 -22.77 22.29
N ALA A 110 -35.51 -24.01 22.53
CA ALA A 110 -34.58 -24.67 21.62
C ALA A 110 -35.21 -24.91 20.24
N ASP A 111 -34.48 -24.54 19.19
CA ASP A 111 -34.90 -24.72 17.81
C ASP A 111 -34.76 -26.19 17.32
N THR A 112 -35.49 -26.54 16.26
CA THR A 112 -35.54 -27.90 15.72
C THR A 112 -34.33 -28.34 14.89
N HIS A 113 -33.42 -27.44 14.50
CA HIS A 113 -32.26 -27.75 13.63
C HIS A 113 -31.03 -28.26 14.40
N ASP A 114 -31.19 -28.54 15.71
CA ASP A 114 -30.19 -29.18 16.57
C ASP A 114 -28.80 -28.51 16.50
N ALA A 115 -28.80 -27.18 16.60
CA ALA A 115 -27.59 -26.35 16.58
C ALA A 115 -27.34 -25.60 17.90
N GLY A 116 -28.17 -25.84 18.93
CA GLY A 116 -28.12 -25.13 20.21
C GLY A 116 -28.60 -23.68 20.15
N LEU A 117 -29.25 -23.29 19.04
CA LEU A 117 -29.82 -21.96 18.84
C LEU A 117 -31.26 -21.89 19.40
N SER A 118 -31.72 -20.68 19.71
CA SER A 118 -33.13 -20.46 20.03
C SER A 118 -33.99 -20.34 18.78
N THR A 119 -35.27 -20.70 18.90
CA THR A 119 -36.30 -20.51 17.88
C THR A 119 -36.40 -19.05 17.45
N GLY A 120 -36.15 -18.10 18.36
CA GLY A 120 -36.13 -16.68 18.05
C GLY A 120 -35.04 -16.25 17.06
N VAL A 121 -33.85 -16.86 17.14
CA VAL A 121 -32.75 -16.61 16.20
C VAL A 121 -33.12 -17.13 14.81
N THR A 122 -33.54 -18.40 14.70
CA THR A 122 -33.89 -19.01 13.41
C THR A 122 -35.12 -18.37 12.77
N SER A 123 -36.11 -17.96 13.59
CA SER A 123 -37.28 -17.21 13.12
C SER A 123 -36.89 -15.81 12.62
N THR A 124 -35.89 -15.17 13.23
CA THR A 124 -35.37 -13.88 12.72
C THR A 124 -34.69 -14.06 11.36
N VAL A 125 -33.93 -15.14 11.16
CA VAL A 125 -33.38 -15.46 9.82
C VAL A 125 -34.51 -15.61 8.79
N ARG A 126 -35.59 -16.34 9.12
CA ARG A 126 -36.76 -16.47 8.24
C ARG A 126 -37.43 -15.13 7.94
N LEU A 127 -37.57 -14.27 8.95
CA LEU A 127 -38.12 -12.92 8.78
C LEU A 127 -37.27 -12.10 7.81
N VAL A 128 -35.95 -12.07 7.99
CA VAL A 128 -35.06 -11.31 7.11
C VAL A 128 -35.13 -11.83 5.67
N ARG A 129 -35.14 -13.15 5.48
CA ARG A 129 -35.30 -13.75 4.14
C ARG A 129 -36.62 -13.34 3.49
N ALA A 130 -37.72 -13.35 4.25
CA ALA A 130 -39.02 -12.92 3.75
C ALA A 130 -39.06 -11.43 3.41
N LEU A 131 -38.45 -10.59 4.24
CA LEU A 131 -38.36 -9.16 4.01
C LEU A 131 -37.47 -8.84 2.79
N ALA A 132 -36.36 -9.58 2.60
CA ALA A 132 -35.47 -9.41 1.47
C ALA A 132 -36.15 -9.81 0.15
N ALA A 133 -36.91 -10.91 0.16
CA ALA A 133 -37.71 -11.34 -1.00
C ALA A 133 -38.86 -10.38 -1.35
N ALA A 134 -39.21 -9.46 -0.43
CA ALA A 134 -40.26 -8.46 -0.61
C ALA A 134 -39.70 -7.05 -0.84
N ASP A 135 -38.40 -6.91 -1.12
CA ASP A 135 -37.72 -5.63 -1.36
C ASP A 135 -38.02 -4.57 -0.27
N PHE A 136 -38.04 -4.99 1.01
CA PHE A 136 -38.42 -4.09 2.11
C PHE A 136 -37.44 -2.91 2.25
N THR A 137 -37.98 -1.70 2.43
CA THR A 137 -37.22 -0.43 2.44
C THR A 137 -37.34 0.35 3.75
N GLY A 138 -38.07 -0.18 4.74
CA GLY A 138 -38.30 0.47 6.03
C GLY A 138 -37.15 0.28 7.04
N ARG A 139 -37.46 0.17 8.33
CA ARG A 139 -36.47 -0.09 9.40
C ARG A 139 -36.79 -1.34 10.19
N LEU A 140 -35.85 -2.30 10.30
CA LEU A 140 -35.97 -3.49 11.12
C LEU A 140 -35.32 -3.30 12.49
N TRP A 141 -36.10 -3.46 13.55
CA TRP A 141 -35.65 -3.48 14.94
C TRP A 141 -35.86 -4.86 15.55
N CYS A 142 -34.84 -5.40 16.18
CA CYS A 142 -34.87 -6.72 16.83
C CYS A 142 -34.78 -6.56 18.35
N LEU A 143 -35.80 -7.04 19.07
CA LEU A 143 -35.86 -6.93 20.52
C LEU A 143 -35.45 -8.24 21.21
N THR A 144 -34.70 -8.08 22.29
CA THR A 144 -34.35 -9.14 23.25
C THR A 144 -34.73 -8.72 24.67
N THR A 145 -34.63 -9.63 25.64
CA THR A 145 -34.82 -9.31 27.06
C THR A 145 -33.76 -10.01 27.89
N GLY A 146 -32.92 -9.27 28.60
CA GLY A 146 -31.85 -9.84 29.43
C GLY A 146 -30.88 -10.73 28.66
N ALA A 147 -30.62 -10.41 27.38
CA ALA A 147 -29.75 -11.19 26.50
C ALA A 147 -28.29 -10.71 26.53
N VAL A 148 -28.05 -9.47 26.95
CA VAL A 148 -26.72 -8.85 27.05
C VAL A 148 -26.54 -8.21 28.40
N ALA A 149 -25.32 -8.29 28.94
CA ALA A 149 -24.99 -7.73 30.24
C ALA A 149 -24.40 -6.33 30.06
N VAL A 150 -24.93 -5.36 30.80
CA VAL A 150 -24.44 -3.98 30.78
C VAL A 150 -23.35 -3.72 31.81
N ASP A 151 -23.25 -4.60 32.82
CA ASP A 151 -22.18 -4.63 33.81
C ASP A 151 -21.80 -6.07 34.19
N PRO A 152 -20.63 -6.29 34.84
CA PRO A 152 -20.14 -7.63 35.16
C PRO A 152 -20.98 -8.42 36.18
N TYR A 153 -21.89 -7.77 36.90
CA TYR A 153 -22.66 -8.38 37.99
C TYR A 153 -24.11 -8.70 37.60
N GLU A 154 -24.57 -8.22 36.45
CA GLU A 154 -25.90 -8.51 35.92
C GLU A 154 -26.05 -9.99 35.56
N ASP A 155 -27.21 -10.57 35.86
CA ASP A 155 -27.55 -11.93 35.43
C ASP A 155 -28.10 -11.93 33.99
N LEU A 156 -27.90 -13.03 33.25
CA LEU A 156 -28.39 -13.22 31.90
C LEU A 156 -29.40 -14.38 31.84
N PRO A 157 -30.66 -14.15 32.24
CA PRO A 157 -31.67 -15.20 32.27
C PRO A 157 -31.99 -15.76 30.89
N HIS A 158 -31.72 -15.02 29.80
CA HIS A 158 -32.04 -15.41 28.43
C HIS A 158 -30.82 -15.37 27.49
N ALA A 159 -29.67 -15.92 27.91
CA ALA A 159 -28.44 -15.94 27.11
C ALA A 159 -28.58 -16.59 25.72
N ALA A 160 -29.55 -17.49 25.53
CA ALA A 160 -29.85 -18.06 24.20
C ALA A 160 -30.22 -16.97 23.17
N GLN A 161 -30.80 -15.86 23.62
CA GLN A 161 -31.14 -14.72 22.76
C GLN A 161 -29.90 -13.92 22.32
N ALA A 162 -28.75 -14.07 22.98
CA ALA A 162 -27.53 -13.31 22.64
C ALA A 162 -27.00 -13.61 21.22
N GLY A 163 -27.32 -14.78 20.66
CA GLY A 163 -27.00 -15.09 19.27
C GLY A 163 -27.62 -14.10 18.26
N LEU A 164 -28.75 -13.50 18.61
CA LEU A 164 -29.41 -12.46 17.80
C LEU A 164 -28.58 -11.16 17.77
N TRP A 165 -27.79 -10.88 18.79
CA TRP A 165 -26.90 -9.72 18.79
C TRP A 165 -25.75 -9.88 17.78
N GLY A 166 -25.14 -11.07 17.73
CA GLY A 166 -24.18 -11.42 16.68
C GLY A 166 -24.80 -11.35 15.29
N LEU A 167 -26.02 -11.91 15.12
CA LEU A 167 -26.79 -11.83 13.88
C LEU A 167 -27.00 -10.37 13.44
N GLY A 168 -27.44 -9.52 14.36
CA GLY A 168 -27.75 -8.12 14.08
C GLY A 168 -26.55 -7.28 13.67
N THR A 169 -25.35 -7.56 14.20
CA THR A 169 -24.12 -6.88 13.73
C THR A 169 -23.83 -7.18 12.25
N VAL A 170 -24.07 -8.41 11.80
CA VAL A 170 -23.91 -8.78 10.38
C VAL A 170 -25.06 -8.27 9.53
N LEU A 171 -26.29 -8.30 10.02
CA LEU A 171 -27.44 -7.67 9.35
C LEU A 171 -27.19 -6.19 9.08
N SER A 172 -26.57 -5.48 10.02
CA SER A 172 -26.21 -4.08 9.80
C SER A 172 -25.21 -3.86 8.66
N LEU A 173 -24.48 -4.90 8.22
CA LEU A 173 -23.53 -4.89 7.10
C LEU A 173 -24.17 -5.35 5.79
N ASP A 174 -24.90 -6.47 5.82
CA ASP A 174 -25.58 -7.01 4.63
C ASP A 174 -26.69 -6.06 4.14
N TYR A 175 -27.28 -5.33 5.08
CA TYR A 175 -28.57 -4.68 4.93
C TYR A 175 -28.60 -3.27 5.56
N PRO A 176 -27.65 -2.38 5.21
CA PRO A 176 -27.48 -1.09 5.90
C PRO A 176 -28.66 -0.13 5.68
N GLY A 177 -29.33 -0.21 4.52
CA GLY A 177 -30.40 0.72 4.12
C GLY A 177 -31.71 0.57 4.89
N TRP A 178 -31.91 -0.55 5.59
CA TRP A 178 -33.16 -0.94 6.27
C TRP A 178 -32.91 -1.48 7.68
N TRP A 179 -31.67 -1.46 8.16
CA TRP A 179 -31.35 -1.78 9.54
C TRP A 179 -31.78 -0.65 10.49
N GLY A 180 -32.61 -0.98 11.47
CA GLY A 180 -33.02 -0.09 12.56
C GLY A 180 -32.09 -0.25 13.76
N GLY A 181 -32.01 -1.45 14.33
CA GLY A 181 -31.11 -1.74 15.45
C GLY A 181 -31.52 -2.93 16.32
N LEU A 182 -30.69 -3.17 17.35
CA LEU A 182 -30.91 -4.13 18.43
C LEU A 182 -31.27 -3.38 19.71
N ALA A 183 -32.29 -3.85 20.43
CA ALA A 183 -32.64 -3.31 21.73
C ALA A 183 -32.92 -4.42 22.75
N ASP A 184 -32.15 -4.42 23.83
CA ASP A 184 -32.34 -5.33 24.96
C ASP A 184 -33.14 -4.67 26.07
N LEU A 185 -34.29 -5.26 26.41
CA LEU A 185 -35.21 -4.71 27.40
C LEU A 185 -35.05 -5.41 28.77
N PRO A 186 -35.47 -4.78 29.88
CA PRO A 186 -35.58 -5.46 31.16
C PRO A 186 -36.72 -6.50 31.13
N ALA A 187 -36.76 -7.38 32.13
CA ALA A 187 -37.85 -8.37 32.26
C ALA A 187 -39.24 -7.71 32.35
N ASP A 188 -39.33 -6.57 33.04
CA ASP A 188 -40.58 -5.83 33.25
C ASP A 188 -40.72 -4.65 32.28
N TRP A 189 -41.71 -4.70 31.38
CA TRP A 189 -41.93 -3.68 30.35
C TRP A 189 -42.90 -2.61 30.83
N THR A 190 -42.37 -1.63 31.57
CA THR A 190 -43.16 -0.49 32.06
C THR A 190 -43.51 0.50 30.93
N PRO A 191 -44.55 1.35 31.08
CA PRO A 191 -44.84 2.42 30.13
C PRO A 191 -43.61 3.30 29.83
N ASP A 192 -42.86 3.70 30.85
CA ASP A 192 -41.61 4.46 30.70
C ASP A 192 -40.55 3.73 29.85
N THR A 193 -40.46 2.40 29.97
CA THR A 193 -39.52 1.59 29.17
C THR A 193 -39.95 1.56 27.71
N LEU A 194 -41.24 1.42 27.46
CA LEU A 194 -41.80 1.42 26.11
C LEU A 194 -41.74 2.80 25.46
N ASP A 195 -41.93 3.88 26.22
CA ASP A 195 -41.74 5.25 25.72
C ASP A 195 -40.30 5.49 25.28
N ARG A 196 -39.31 5.04 26.09
CA ARG A 196 -37.89 5.11 25.72
C ARG A 196 -37.55 4.24 24.52
N LEU A 197 -38.18 3.06 24.39
CA LEU A 197 -38.05 2.24 23.20
C LEU A 197 -38.51 3.04 21.97
N VAL A 198 -39.70 3.64 22.01
CA VAL A 198 -40.19 4.43 20.87
C VAL A 198 -39.31 5.65 20.59
N ASP A 199 -38.78 6.32 21.61
CA ASP A 199 -37.81 7.41 21.44
C ASP A 199 -36.59 6.93 20.63
N VAL A 200 -36.04 5.75 20.95
CA VAL A 200 -34.93 5.14 20.20
C VAL A 200 -35.33 4.81 18.76
N LEU A 201 -36.50 4.20 18.56
CA LEU A 201 -37.01 3.86 17.22
C LEU A 201 -37.14 5.12 16.33
N THR A 202 -37.50 6.26 16.92
CA THR A 202 -37.65 7.54 16.21
C THR A 202 -36.37 8.34 16.04
N ASP A 203 -35.33 8.06 16.82
CA ASP A 203 -34.07 8.80 16.72
C ASP A 203 -33.18 8.27 15.60
N GLY A 204 -32.95 6.96 15.59
CA GLY A 204 -32.09 6.31 14.59
C GLY A 204 -30.60 6.67 14.68
N GLY A 205 -30.17 7.43 15.70
CA GLY A 205 -28.77 7.76 15.95
C GLY A 205 -27.99 6.69 16.69
N GLU A 206 -28.69 5.80 17.41
CA GLU A 206 -28.13 4.61 18.07
C GLU A 206 -28.82 3.36 17.53
N ASP A 207 -28.08 2.26 17.37
CA ASP A 207 -28.59 1.03 16.77
C ASP A 207 -28.25 -0.25 17.56
N GLN A 208 -27.58 -0.11 18.70
CA GLN A 208 -27.21 -1.19 19.61
C GLN A 208 -27.38 -0.68 21.05
N ILE A 209 -28.57 -0.91 21.63
CA ILE A 209 -28.96 -0.32 22.91
C ILE A 209 -29.47 -1.35 23.92
N ALA A 210 -29.29 -1.04 25.20
CA ALA A 210 -29.89 -1.75 26.32
C ALA A 210 -30.71 -0.75 27.14
N LEU A 211 -31.98 -1.04 27.33
CA LEU A 211 -32.87 -0.28 28.19
C LEU A 211 -32.81 -0.87 29.60
N ARG A 212 -32.53 -0.03 30.59
CA ARG A 212 -32.54 -0.39 32.00
C ARG A 212 -33.26 0.71 32.79
N THR A 213 -33.56 0.48 34.06
CA THR A 213 -34.22 1.47 34.93
C THR A 213 -33.46 2.81 34.97
N GLY A 214 -32.13 2.79 34.80
CA GLY A 214 -31.27 3.97 34.74
C GLY A 214 -31.29 4.75 33.43
N GLY A 215 -31.92 4.23 32.36
CA GLY A 215 -32.06 4.90 31.07
C GLY A 215 -31.61 4.07 29.87
N VAL A 216 -31.27 4.75 28.78
CA VAL A 216 -30.78 4.13 27.54
C VAL A 216 -29.26 4.01 27.62
N LEU A 217 -28.75 2.79 27.51
CA LEU A 217 -27.33 2.50 27.43
C LEU A 217 -27.00 2.07 26.01
N ALA A 218 -25.98 2.67 25.41
CA ALA A 218 -25.54 2.34 24.06
C ALA A 218 -24.20 1.58 24.08
N ARG A 219 -24.10 0.60 23.18
CA ARG A 219 -22.92 -0.27 23.04
C ARG A 219 -21.77 0.49 22.40
N ARG A 220 -20.58 0.42 22.99
CA ARG A 220 -19.35 1.09 22.53
C ARG A 220 -18.16 0.15 22.61
N MET A 221 -17.27 0.23 21.64
CA MET A 221 -15.94 -0.36 21.75
C MET A 221 -14.96 0.69 22.26
N VAL A 222 -14.08 0.31 23.19
CA VAL A 222 -13.07 1.19 23.78
C VAL A 222 -11.71 0.50 23.83
N ARG A 223 -10.63 1.29 23.80
CA ARG A 223 -9.27 0.81 24.12
C ARG A 223 -9.26 0.22 25.53
N TRP A 224 -8.59 -0.92 25.70
CA TRP A 224 -8.48 -1.61 26.98
C TRP A 224 -7.05 -2.11 27.24
N PRO A 225 -6.08 -1.18 27.41
CA PRO A 225 -4.70 -1.53 27.69
C PRO A 225 -4.58 -2.25 29.03
N VAL A 226 -3.56 -3.11 29.16
CA VAL A 226 -3.23 -3.76 30.44
C VAL A 226 -2.89 -2.69 31.47
N ALA A 227 -3.61 -2.67 32.59
CA ALA A 227 -3.39 -1.72 33.67
C ALA A 227 -2.87 -2.43 34.93
N GLY A 228 -1.72 -1.98 35.44
CA GLY A 228 -1.14 -2.49 36.69
C GLY A 228 -0.30 -3.76 36.53
N THR A 229 0.17 -4.28 37.66
CA THR A 229 0.83 -5.60 37.73
C THR A 229 -0.26 -6.63 38.02
N PRO A 230 -0.29 -7.80 37.36
CA PRO A 230 -1.34 -8.77 37.59
C PRO A 230 -1.26 -9.33 39.02
N ASP A 231 -2.42 -9.54 39.65
CA ASP A 231 -2.54 -10.10 40.99
C ASP A 231 -2.15 -11.58 41.05
N ARG A 232 -2.11 -12.25 39.89
CA ARG A 232 -1.65 -13.63 39.73
C ARG A 232 -0.77 -13.79 38.49
N ARG A 233 -0.04 -14.90 38.42
CA ARG A 233 0.50 -15.40 37.15
C ARG A 233 -0.18 -16.72 36.87
N TRP A 234 -0.94 -16.77 35.79
CA TRP A 234 -1.57 -18.00 35.33
C TRP A 234 -0.48 -18.98 34.86
N ARG A 235 -0.63 -20.24 35.25
CA ARG A 235 0.18 -21.36 34.80
C ARG A 235 -0.75 -22.52 34.53
N SER A 236 -0.42 -23.30 33.50
CA SER A 236 -1.10 -24.56 33.29
C SER A 236 -0.50 -25.63 34.21
N THR A 237 -1.33 -26.55 34.69
CA THR A 237 -0.93 -27.75 35.44
C THR A 237 -1.83 -28.91 35.03
N GLY A 238 -1.41 -30.17 35.13
CA GLY A 238 -2.28 -31.30 34.80
C GLY A 238 -2.62 -31.40 33.30
N THR A 239 -3.82 -31.88 33.00
CA THR A 239 -4.30 -32.06 31.61
C THR A 239 -5.13 -30.87 31.14
N VAL A 240 -4.86 -30.38 29.92
CA VAL A 240 -5.66 -29.35 29.24
C VAL A 240 -6.38 -29.94 28.04
N LEU A 241 -7.69 -29.68 27.90
CA LEU A 241 -8.47 -30.05 26.72
C LEU A 241 -8.56 -28.88 25.74
N VAL A 242 -8.16 -29.11 24.49
CA VAL A 242 -8.30 -28.14 23.38
C VAL A 242 -9.23 -28.73 22.33
N THR A 243 -10.36 -28.09 22.07
CA THR A 243 -11.30 -28.51 21.01
C THR A 243 -11.04 -27.75 19.70
N GLY A 244 -11.23 -28.43 18.55
CA GLY A 244 -11.00 -27.82 17.22
C GLY A 244 -9.54 -27.80 16.78
N GLY A 245 -8.67 -28.54 17.46
CA GLY A 245 -7.28 -28.12 17.57
C GLY A 245 -6.28 -28.64 16.53
N THR A 246 -6.69 -29.36 15.49
CA THR A 246 -5.76 -29.79 14.41
C THR A 246 -5.57 -28.72 13.31
N GLY A 247 -6.23 -27.56 13.41
CA GLY A 247 -5.96 -26.39 12.55
C GLY A 247 -4.82 -25.51 13.10
N GLY A 248 -4.43 -24.46 12.37
CA GLY A 248 -3.28 -23.62 12.73
C GLY A 248 -3.32 -23.05 14.15
N ILE A 249 -4.47 -22.54 14.60
CA ILE A 249 -4.62 -22.00 15.97
C ILE A 249 -4.39 -23.07 17.04
N GLY A 250 -4.97 -24.26 16.86
CA GLY A 250 -4.88 -25.32 17.86
C GLY A 250 -3.49 -25.91 18.00
N ALA A 251 -2.71 -25.95 16.91
CA ALA A 251 -1.30 -26.34 16.95
C ALA A 251 -0.47 -25.33 17.77
N HIS A 252 -0.55 -24.04 17.46
CA HIS A 252 0.14 -22.98 18.21
C HIS A 252 -0.26 -22.95 19.68
N LEU A 253 -1.56 -23.12 19.97
CA LEU A 253 -2.08 -23.14 21.32
C LEU A 253 -1.56 -24.36 22.11
N SER A 254 -1.46 -25.53 21.48
CA SER A 254 -0.97 -26.75 22.14
C SER A 254 0.49 -26.64 22.56
N GLU A 255 1.33 -26.09 21.67
CA GLU A 255 2.74 -25.80 21.98
C GLU A 255 2.86 -24.82 23.15
N TRP A 256 2.13 -23.70 23.07
CA TRP A 256 2.14 -22.68 24.12
C TRP A 256 1.65 -23.20 25.48
N LEU A 257 0.62 -24.06 25.51
CA LEU A 257 0.10 -24.64 26.75
C LEU A 257 1.11 -25.57 27.44
N LEU A 258 1.86 -26.36 26.68
CA LEU A 258 2.95 -27.17 27.21
C LEU A 258 4.05 -26.27 27.79
N ASP A 259 4.40 -25.18 27.11
CA ASP A 259 5.36 -24.19 27.61
C ASP A 259 4.86 -23.46 28.88
N GLN A 260 3.55 -23.31 29.05
CA GLN A 260 2.95 -22.76 30.28
C GLN A 260 2.88 -23.76 31.43
N GLY A 261 3.29 -25.02 31.22
CA GLY A 261 3.42 -26.05 32.26
C GLY A 261 2.36 -27.15 32.23
N ALA A 262 1.58 -27.31 31.16
CA ALA A 262 0.65 -28.43 31.04
C ALA A 262 1.42 -29.76 31.01
N ASP A 263 0.98 -30.76 31.79
CA ASP A 263 1.57 -32.10 31.77
C ASP A 263 1.14 -32.86 30.51
N ARG A 264 -0.08 -32.60 30.05
CA ARG A 264 -0.68 -33.21 28.85
C ARG A 264 -1.67 -32.26 28.19
N VAL A 265 -1.62 -32.16 26.86
CA VAL A 265 -2.63 -31.45 26.07
C VAL A 265 -3.42 -32.46 25.25
N VAL A 266 -4.72 -32.58 25.51
CA VAL A 266 -5.64 -33.43 24.75
C VAL A 266 -6.30 -32.60 23.66
N LEU A 267 -6.03 -32.95 22.40
CA LEU A 267 -6.49 -32.23 21.22
C LEU A 267 -7.66 -32.99 20.59
N ALA A 268 -8.88 -32.48 20.78
CA ALA A 268 -10.09 -33.11 20.26
C ALA A 268 -10.44 -32.58 18.88
N SER A 269 -10.61 -33.48 17.91
CA SER A 269 -11.15 -33.16 16.58
C SER A 269 -11.97 -34.32 16.02
N ARG A 270 -12.91 -34.05 15.11
CA ARG A 270 -13.76 -35.10 14.48
C ARG A 270 -12.97 -36.24 13.84
N ARG A 271 -11.82 -35.92 13.23
CA ARG A 271 -10.96 -36.90 12.51
C ARG A 271 -9.88 -37.51 13.41
N GLY A 272 -9.65 -36.94 14.60
CA GLY A 272 -8.63 -37.40 15.55
C GLY A 272 -7.24 -37.54 14.89
N PRO A 273 -6.50 -38.64 15.14
CA PRO A 273 -5.19 -38.90 14.53
C PRO A 273 -5.19 -38.92 12.99
N ALA A 274 -6.35 -39.10 12.34
CA ALA A 274 -6.47 -39.07 10.89
C ALA A 274 -6.65 -37.64 10.31
N ALA A 275 -6.65 -36.60 11.15
CA ALA A 275 -6.67 -35.23 10.68
C ALA A 275 -5.34 -34.85 9.99
N PRO A 276 -5.36 -34.06 8.89
CA PRO A 276 -4.14 -33.54 8.26
C PRO A 276 -3.25 -32.82 9.27
N GLY A 277 -1.95 -33.11 9.27
CA GLY A 277 -0.96 -32.52 10.19
C GLY A 277 -0.97 -33.06 11.63
N ALA A 278 -1.93 -33.93 12.01
CA ALA A 278 -2.01 -34.45 13.39
C ALA A 278 -0.85 -35.37 13.75
N ALA A 279 -0.39 -36.22 12.82
CA ALA A 279 0.76 -37.11 13.04
C ALA A 279 2.05 -36.31 13.27
N ASP A 280 2.29 -35.27 12.45
CA ASP A 280 3.46 -34.41 12.58
C ASP A 280 3.40 -33.56 13.85
N LEU A 281 2.21 -33.08 14.25
CA LEU A 281 2.03 -32.35 15.51
C LEU A 281 2.32 -33.24 16.73
N ALA A 282 1.76 -34.45 16.77
CA ALA A 282 1.99 -35.40 17.85
C ALA A 282 3.46 -35.86 17.93
N ALA A 283 4.14 -35.97 16.77
CA ALA A 283 5.57 -36.32 16.73
C ALA A 283 6.46 -35.18 17.22
N ARG A 284 6.12 -33.92 16.90
CA ARG A 284 6.88 -32.73 17.33
C ARG A 284 6.66 -32.39 18.80
N LEU A 285 5.46 -32.64 19.33
CA LEU A 285 5.06 -32.27 20.69
C LEU A 285 4.67 -33.52 21.50
N PRO A 286 5.61 -34.18 22.21
CA PRO A 286 5.36 -35.45 22.91
C PRO A 286 4.34 -35.38 24.05
N GLY A 287 3.96 -34.16 24.49
CA GLY A 287 2.89 -33.93 25.48
C GLY A 287 1.48 -33.78 24.86
N VAL A 288 1.34 -33.84 23.54
CA VAL A 288 0.06 -33.71 22.83
C VAL A 288 -0.54 -35.08 22.50
N GLN A 289 -1.79 -35.30 22.91
CA GLN A 289 -2.59 -36.46 22.55
C GLN A 289 -3.75 -36.05 21.66
N VAL A 290 -3.76 -36.49 20.40
CA VAL A 290 -4.87 -36.21 19.47
C VAL A 290 -5.95 -37.29 19.59
N VAL A 291 -7.20 -36.88 19.84
CA VAL A 291 -8.34 -37.78 20.04
C VAL A 291 -9.45 -37.48 19.04
N ALA A 292 -10.04 -38.54 18.49
CA ALA A 292 -11.25 -38.44 17.68
C ALA A 292 -12.47 -38.19 18.58
N CYS A 293 -13.04 -37.00 18.52
CA CYS A 293 -14.25 -36.64 19.25
C CYS A 293 -15.00 -35.59 18.46
N ASP A 294 -16.29 -35.83 18.21
CA ASP A 294 -17.18 -34.78 17.74
C ASP A 294 -17.76 -34.06 18.96
N VAL A 295 -17.46 -32.77 19.09
CA VAL A 295 -17.91 -31.98 20.25
C VAL A 295 -19.41 -31.67 20.20
N THR A 296 -20.05 -31.87 19.05
CA THR A 296 -21.50 -31.73 18.91
C THR A 296 -22.26 -32.97 19.39
N ASP A 297 -21.57 -34.07 19.73
CA ASP A 297 -22.16 -35.26 20.34
C ASP A 297 -21.86 -35.27 21.84
N ARG A 298 -22.89 -35.06 22.66
CA ARG A 298 -22.78 -34.97 24.12
C ARG A 298 -22.22 -36.25 24.75
N GLU A 299 -22.59 -37.43 24.25
CA GLU A 299 -22.12 -38.71 24.77
C GLU A 299 -20.65 -38.95 24.41
N ALA A 300 -20.24 -38.52 23.20
CA ALA A 300 -18.83 -38.55 22.80
C ALA A 300 -17.98 -37.62 23.68
N VAL A 301 -18.46 -36.41 24.00
CA VAL A 301 -17.79 -35.49 24.92
C VAL A 301 -17.72 -36.09 26.33
N ALA A 302 -18.80 -36.67 26.85
CA ALA A 302 -18.80 -37.34 28.14
C ALA A 302 -17.75 -38.46 28.21
N THR A 303 -17.71 -39.31 27.17
CA THR A 303 -16.72 -40.39 27.05
C THR A 303 -15.28 -39.85 27.01
N LEU A 304 -15.05 -38.75 26.30
CA LEU A 304 -13.74 -38.08 26.26
C LEU A 304 -13.33 -37.56 27.64
N LEU A 305 -14.24 -36.90 28.35
CA LEU A 305 -13.99 -36.33 29.68
C LEU A 305 -13.72 -37.44 30.71
N ASP A 306 -14.49 -38.53 30.68
CA ASP A 306 -14.26 -39.71 31.52
C ASP A 306 -12.89 -40.34 31.25
N GLY A 307 -12.45 -40.37 29.99
CA GLY A 307 -11.13 -40.86 29.59
C GLY A 307 -9.97 -39.96 30.04
N ILE A 308 -10.22 -38.66 30.26
CA ILE A 308 -9.23 -37.73 30.81
C ILE A 308 -9.15 -37.87 32.34
N GLY A 309 -10.28 -38.08 33.02
CA GLY A 309 -10.36 -38.27 34.46
C GLY A 309 -10.19 -36.98 35.27
N ASP A 310 -9.82 -37.10 36.55
CA ASP A 310 -9.73 -36.00 37.52
C ASP A 310 -8.55 -35.02 37.28
N ASP A 311 -7.68 -35.32 36.30
CA ASP A 311 -6.50 -34.50 35.96
C ASP A 311 -6.79 -33.30 35.03
N LEU A 312 -8.00 -33.17 34.46
CA LEU A 312 -8.39 -32.00 33.66
C LEU A 312 -8.49 -30.73 34.52
N THR A 313 -7.69 -29.73 34.20
CA THR A 313 -7.60 -28.44 34.91
C THR A 313 -8.07 -27.26 34.06
N ALA A 314 -7.99 -27.35 32.73
CA ALA A 314 -8.39 -26.27 31.85
C ALA A 314 -8.99 -26.76 30.53
N VAL A 315 -9.87 -25.94 29.95
CA VAL A 315 -10.52 -26.17 28.66
C VAL A 315 -10.33 -24.95 27.77
N PHE A 316 -9.92 -25.17 26.52
CA PHE A 316 -9.82 -24.15 25.47
C PHE A 316 -10.71 -24.59 24.30
N HIS A 317 -11.85 -23.93 24.15
CA HIS A 317 -12.81 -24.22 23.10
C HIS A 317 -12.52 -23.39 21.86
N ALA A 318 -11.78 -23.96 20.91
CA ALA A 318 -11.43 -23.36 19.62
C ALA A 318 -12.12 -24.06 18.43
N ALA A 319 -13.10 -24.93 18.69
CA ALA A 319 -13.90 -25.55 17.64
C ALA A 319 -14.76 -24.52 16.89
N GLY A 320 -14.68 -24.53 15.57
CA GLY A 320 -15.47 -23.69 14.69
C GLY A 320 -15.21 -24.01 13.22
N VAL A 321 -16.18 -23.64 12.39
CA VAL A 321 -16.06 -23.70 10.93
C VAL A 321 -16.51 -22.35 10.37
N LEU A 322 -15.87 -21.93 9.29
CA LEU A 322 -16.33 -20.80 8.49
C LEU A 322 -17.21 -21.36 7.36
N GLY A 323 -18.41 -20.81 7.23
CA GLY A 323 -19.27 -21.07 6.08
C GLY A 323 -18.89 -20.20 4.89
N GLU A 324 -19.56 -20.43 3.77
CA GLU A 324 -19.51 -19.52 2.62
C GLU A 324 -20.06 -18.13 3.05
N ALA A 325 -19.42 -17.07 2.56
CA ALA A 325 -19.86 -15.70 2.84
C ALA A 325 -21.03 -15.36 1.92
N THR A 326 -22.25 -15.42 2.47
CA THR A 326 -23.50 -15.22 1.71
C THR A 326 -24.40 -14.24 2.47
N PRO A 327 -25.00 -13.23 1.81
CA PRO A 327 -25.98 -12.36 2.46
C PRO A 327 -27.10 -13.16 3.15
N LEU A 328 -27.58 -12.68 4.30
CA LEU A 328 -28.53 -13.48 5.09
C LEU A 328 -29.82 -13.83 4.34
N GLY A 329 -30.29 -12.99 3.41
CA GLY A 329 -31.49 -13.24 2.61
C GLY A 329 -31.40 -14.48 1.71
N GLU A 330 -30.18 -14.86 1.34
CA GLU A 330 -29.89 -16.02 0.48
C GLU A 330 -29.35 -17.22 1.27
N THR A 331 -29.12 -17.05 2.57
CA THR A 331 -28.55 -18.09 3.42
C THR A 331 -29.58 -19.18 3.72
N ASP A 332 -29.21 -20.43 3.44
CA ASP A 332 -29.99 -21.59 3.83
C ASP A 332 -29.94 -21.84 5.35
N LEU A 333 -31.06 -22.27 5.94
CA LEU A 333 -31.16 -22.44 7.39
C LEU A 333 -30.38 -23.65 7.91
N ASP A 334 -30.33 -24.75 7.14
CA ASP A 334 -29.53 -25.91 7.53
C ASP A 334 -28.04 -25.54 7.49
N ALA A 335 -27.62 -24.83 6.44
CA ALA A 335 -26.25 -24.30 6.34
C ALA A 335 -25.92 -23.31 7.48
N PHE A 336 -26.86 -22.43 7.86
CA PHE A 336 -26.71 -21.52 9.00
C PHE A 336 -26.53 -22.29 10.32
N ALA A 337 -27.38 -23.28 10.56
CA ALA A 337 -27.35 -24.12 11.76
C ALA A 337 -26.03 -24.91 11.84
N ASP A 338 -25.56 -25.46 10.72
CA ASP A 338 -24.32 -26.22 10.62
C ASP A 338 -23.08 -25.41 11.04
N VAL A 339 -23.00 -24.14 10.63
CA VAL A 339 -21.91 -23.24 11.00
C VAL A 339 -21.90 -22.94 12.50
N CYS A 340 -23.07 -22.77 13.11
CA CYS A 340 -23.21 -22.49 14.54
C CYS A 340 -22.89 -23.71 15.43
N ARG A 341 -23.26 -24.91 14.96
CA ARG A 341 -23.33 -26.14 15.76
C ARG A 341 -22.05 -26.43 16.56
N ALA A 342 -20.89 -26.40 15.90
CA ALA A 342 -19.61 -26.74 16.53
C ALA A 342 -19.21 -25.77 17.66
N LYS A 343 -19.49 -24.47 17.47
CA LYS A 343 -19.20 -23.43 18.48
C LYS A 343 -20.18 -23.52 19.63
N VAL A 344 -21.47 -23.54 19.33
CA VAL A 344 -22.55 -23.45 20.32
C VAL A 344 -22.67 -24.75 21.10
N LEU A 345 -23.08 -25.86 20.46
CA LEU A 345 -23.27 -27.13 21.17
C LEU A 345 -22.01 -27.64 21.84
N GLY A 346 -20.84 -27.49 21.20
CA GLY A 346 -19.58 -27.92 21.79
C GLY A 346 -19.30 -27.22 23.12
N ALA A 347 -19.52 -25.91 23.20
CA ALA A 347 -19.35 -25.18 24.44
C ALA A 347 -20.49 -25.45 25.45
N THR A 348 -21.74 -25.66 25.00
CA THR A 348 -22.85 -26.09 25.87
C THR A 348 -22.53 -27.42 26.55
N HIS A 349 -22.12 -28.44 25.79
CA HIS A 349 -21.81 -29.76 26.35
C HIS A 349 -20.64 -29.70 27.35
N LEU A 350 -19.60 -28.92 27.02
CA LEU A 350 -18.47 -28.72 27.93
C LEU A 350 -18.89 -27.99 29.21
N ASP A 351 -19.75 -26.97 29.13
CA ASP A 351 -20.26 -26.25 30.29
C ASP A 351 -21.08 -27.17 31.20
N GLU A 352 -22.06 -27.89 30.65
CA GLU A 352 -22.95 -28.78 31.39
C GLU A 352 -22.20 -29.94 32.06
N LEU A 353 -21.33 -30.62 31.31
CA LEU A 353 -20.60 -31.80 31.81
C LEU A 353 -19.49 -31.43 32.82
N LEU A 354 -19.04 -30.18 32.83
CA LEU A 354 -18.01 -29.68 33.75
C LEU A 354 -18.57 -28.70 34.80
N ALA A 355 -19.88 -28.63 34.95
CA ALA A 355 -20.58 -27.68 35.82
C ALA A 355 -20.10 -27.76 37.29
N ASP A 356 -19.87 -28.98 37.79
CA ASP A 356 -19.47 -29.22 39.19
C ASP A 356 -17.95 -29.34 39.36
N ARG A 357 -17.19 -29.15 38.28
CA ARG A 357 -15.74 -29.30 38.27
C ARG A 357 -15.03 -27.94 38.40
N PRO A 358 -14.17 -27.74 39.40
CA PRO A 358 -13.33 -26.55 39.45
C PRO A 358 -12.28 -26.62 38.34
N LEU A 359 -12.18 -25.55 37.54
CA LEU A 359 -11.21 -25.40 36.46
C LEU A 359 -10.39 -24.12 36.68
N ASP A 360 -9.11 -24.16 36.36
CA ASP A 360 -8.20 -23.02 36.40
C ASP A 360 -8.47 -22.04 35.25
N ALA A 361 -8.95 -22.56 34.11
CA ALA A 361 -9.37 -21.77 32.96
C ALA A 361 -10.42 -22.50 32.11
N PHE A 362 -11.39 -21.75 31.60
CA PHE A 362 -12.35 -22.19 30.59
C PHE A 362 -12.41 -21.11 29.52
N VAL A 363 -11.62 -21.25 28.45
CA VAL A 363 -11.39 -20.21 27.46
C VAL A 363 -12.20 -20.48 26.21
N LEU A 364 -13.06 -19.54 25.83
CA LEU A 364 -13.88 -19.58 24.63
C LEU A 364 -13.25 -18.69 23.55
N PHE A 365 -12.91 -19.27 22.41
CA PHE A 365 -12.37 -18.53 21.27
C PHE A 365 -13.55 -17.98 20.46
N ALA A 366 -13.99 -16.77 20.81
CA ALA A 366 -14.94 -15.99 20.05
C ALA A 366 -14.25 -15.25 18.89
N SER A 367 -15.00 -14.42 18.16
CA SER A 367 -14.48 -13.65 17.03
C SER A 367 -15.02 -12.23 17.05
N GLY A 368 -14.22 -11.29 16.53
CA GLY A 368 -14.63 -9.93 16.21
C GLY A 368 -15.90 -9.82 15.36
N ALA A 369 -16.26 -10.86 14.61
CA ALA A 369 -17.52 -10.94 13.88
C ALA A 369 -18.77 -10.85 14.79
N ALA A 370 -18.68 -11.17 16.07
CA ALA A 370 -19.75 -10.95 17.05
C ALA A 370 -19.80 -9.51 17.60
N VAL A 371 -18.72 -8.74 17.38
CA VAL A 371 -18.55 -7.41 17.95
C VAL A 371 -18.89 -6.32 16.94
N TRP A 372 -18.21 -6.31 15.79
CA TRP A 372 -18.41 -5.34 14.72
C TRP A 372 -19.06 -5.94 13.47
N GLY A 373 -19.21 -7.26 13.40
CA GLY A 373 -19.80 -7.95 12.24
C GLY A 373 -18.78 -8.25 11.13
N SER A 374 -19.14 -9.19 10.27
CA SER A 374 -18.42 -9.51 9.02
C SER A 374 -19.48 -9.85 7.96
N ALA A 375 -19.48 -9.13 6.83
CA ALA A 375 -20.53 -9.23 5.82
C ALA A 375 -20.64 -10.67 5.28
N GLY A 376 -21.85 -11.16 5.12
CA GLY A 376 -22.14 -12.53 4.70
C GLY A 376 -21.79 -13.63 5.71
N GLN A 377 -21.33 -13.30 6.93
CA GLN A 377 -20.94 -14.27 7.95
C GLN A 377 -21.90 -14.31 9.16
N ALA A 378 -23.19 -14.21 8.88
CA ALA A 378 -24.23 -14.07 9.90
C ALA A 378 -24.25 -15.22 10.92
N ALA A 379 -24.18 -16.47 10.46
CA ALA A 379 -24.13 -17.65 11.32
C ALA A 379 -22.90 -17.67 12.23
N TYR A 380 -21.74 -17.27 11.67
CA TYR A 380 -20.50 -17.21 12.43
C TYR A 380 -20.57 -16.12 13.51
N GLY A 381 -21.10 -14.93 13.18
CA GLY A 381 -21.35 -13.86 14.16
C GLY A 381 -22.29 -14.33 15.29
N THR A 382 -23.39 -14.99 14.94
CA THR A 382 -24.36 -15.57 15.90
C THR A 382 -23.72 -16.55 16.88
N GLY A 383 -22.98 -17.54 16.39
CA GLY A 383 -22.35 -18.54 17.26
C GLY A 383 -21.32 -17.93 18.22
N ASN A 384 -20.56 -16.94 17.76
CA ASN A 384 -19.55 -16.27 18.61
C ASN A 384 -20.19 -15.33 19.65
N ALA A 385 -21.29 -14.64 19.34
CA ALA A 385 -22.01 -13.83 20.33
C ALA A 385 -22.61 -14.69 21.45
N TRP A 386 -23.09 -15.89 21.12
CA TRP A 386 -23.57 -16.85 22.11
C TRP A 386 -22.45 -17.31 23.08
N LEU A 387 -21.21 -17.52 22.58
CA LEU A 387 -20.06 -17.85 23.43
C LEU A 387 -19.76 -16.74 24.46
N GLU A 388 -19.89 -15.47 24.07
CA GLU A 388 -19.72 -14.35 25.00
C GLU A 388 -20.76 -14.40 26.12
N ALA A 389 -22.03 -14.70 25.81
CA ALA A 389 -23.08 -14.82 26.81
C ALA A 389 -22.87 -16.02 27.75
N LEU A 390 -22.43 -17.17 27.22
CA LEU A 390 -22.08 -18.34 28.05
C LEU A 390 -20.96 -18.02 29.03
N ALA A 391 -19.88 -17.35 28.58
CA ALA A 391 -18.79 -16.96 29.47
C ALA A 391 -19.27 -16.04 30.60
N HIS A 392 -20.19 -15.12 30.30
CA HIS A 392 -20.76 -14.23 31.30
C HIS A 392 -21.61 -15.00 32.32
N GLN A 393 -22.49 -15.90 31.87
CA GLN A 393 -23.28 -16.76 32.77
C GLN A 393 -22.42 -17.61 33.69
N ARG A 394 -21.36 -18.24 33.15
CA ARG A 394 -20.41 -19.01 33.97
C ARG A 394 -19.75 -18.13 35.03
N ARG A 395 -19.29 -16.93 34.67
CA ARG A 395 -18.69 -15.97 35.62
C ARG A 395 -19.67 -15.53 36.70
N HIS A 396 -20.92 -15.25 36.32
CA HIS A 396 -21.98 -14.88 37.27
C HIS A 396 -22.25 -16.01 38.29
N GLN A 397 -22.14 -17.27 37.86
CA GLN A 397 -22.24 -18.46 38.73
C GLN A 397 -20.95 -18.75 39.54
N GLY A 398 -19.93 -17.90 39.46
CA GLY A 398 -18.65 -18.08 40.16
C GLY A 398 -17.73 -19.13 39.53
N ARG A 399 -18.01 -19.57 38.30
CA ARG A 399 -17.20 -20.53 37.54
C ARG A 399 -16.20 -19.80 36.65
N ALA A 400 -15.04 -20.43 36.41
CA ALA A 400 -14.05 -19.89 35.49
C ALA A 400 -14.62 -19.82 34.06
N ALA A 401 -14.45 -18.66 33.41
CA ALA A 401 -14.67 -18.48 31.98
C ALA A 401 -13.97 -17.22 31.44
N THR A 402 -13.41 -17.30 30.24
CA THR A 402 -12.85 -16.16 29.52
C THR A 402 -13.24 -16.28 28.06
N SER A 403 -13.95 -15.29 27.53
CA SER A 403 -14.24 -15.18 26.10
C SER A 403 -13.36 -14.11 25.48
N ILE A 404 -12.67 -14.46 24.38
CA ILE A 404 -11.86 -13.51 23.61
C ILE A 404 -12.42 -13.46 22.19
N ALA A 405 -12.90 -12.29 21.79
CA ALA A 405 -13.26 -11.99 20.42
C ALA A 405 -11.98 -11.68 19.62
N TRP A 406 -11.47 -12.70 18.94
CA TRP A 406 -10.23 -12.59 18.16
C TRP A 406 -10.45 -11.89 16.81
N GLY A 407 -9.48 -11.07 16.41
CA GLY A 407 -9.22 -10.74 15.02
C GLY A 407 -8.69 -11.95 14.23
N THR A 408 -8.38 -11.75 12.95
CA THR A 408 -7.85 -12.82 12.10
C THR A 408 -6.44 -13.24 12.55
N TRP A 409 -6.17 -14.54 12.63
CA TRP A 409 -4.84 -15.09 12.91
C TRP A 409 -4.09 -15.39 11.61
N GLY A 410 -2.79 -15.11 11.55
CA GLY A 410 -1.89 -15.55 10.48
C GLY A 410 -1.44 -17.00 10.62
N GLY A 411 -0.76 -17.54 9.61
CA GLY A 411 -0.12 -18.88 9.68
C GLY A 411 -0.99 -20.07 9.26
N GLY A 412 -2.11 -19.84 8.57
CA GLY A 412 -2.91 -20.87 7.89
C GLY A 412 -3.97 -21.59 8.75
N GLY A 413 -5.09 -21.97 8.12
CA GLY A 413 -6.12 -22.85 8.69
C GLY A 413 -7.57 -22.36 8.54
N MET A 414 -7.80 -21.04 8.53
CA MET A 414 -9.14 -20.44 8.39
C MET A 414 -9.25 -19.39 7.29
N VAL A 415 -8.13 -18.85 6.79
CA VAL A 415 -8.07 -17.80 5.77
C VAL A 415 -6.95 -18.18 4.79
N ASP A 416 -7.20 -18.04 3.49
CA ASP A 416 -6.21 -18.27 2.43
C ASP A 416 -5.36 -17.01 2.14
N ASP A 417 -4.35 -17.15 1.28
CA ASP A 417 -3.41 -16.07 0.97
C ASP A 417 -4.08 -14.90 0.23
N GLN A 418 -5.13 -15.14 -0.57
CA GLN A 418 -5.89 -14.08 -1.28
C GLN A 418 -6.76 -13.27 -0.32
N ALA A 419 -7.45 -13.92 0.62
CA ALA A 419 -8.24 -13.27 1.64
C ALA A 419 -7.36 -12.48 2.63
N THR A 420 -6.10 -12.88 2.81
CA THR A 420 -5.11 -12.13 3.61
C THR A 420 -4.80 -10.75 3.01
N GLU A 421 -4.59 -10.66 1.70
CA GLU A 421 -4.40 -9.36 1.04
C GLU A 421 -5.63 -8.45 1.15
N GLN A 422 -6.83 -9.03 1.04
CA GLN A 422 -8.08 -8.28 1.18
C GLN A 422 -8.25 -7.70 2.58
N LEU A 423 -7.95 -8.49 3.61
CA LEU A 423 -7.96 -8.06 5.02
C LEU A 423 -6.96 -6.92 5.31
N LEU A 424 -5.77 -6.97 4.70
CA LEU A 424 -4.77 -5.89 4.79
C LEU A 424 -5.26 -4.58 4.15
N ARG A 425 -5.98 -4.67 3.02
CA ARG A 425 -6.59 -3.52 2.36
C ARG A 425 -7.77 -2.95 3.15
N GLN A 426 -8.50 -3.79 3.88
CA GLN A 426 -9.64 -3.41 4.73
C GLN A 426 -9.24 -2.88 6.12
N GLY A 427 -7.94 -2.90 6.46
CA GLY A 427 -7.43 -2.40 7.74
C GLY A 427 -7.51 -3.38 8.91
N THR A 428 -7.67 -4.68 8.65
CA THR A 428 -7.68 -5.75 9.66
C THR A 428 -6.58 -6.78 9.37
N PRO A 429 -5.28 -6.43 9.55
CA PRO A 429 -4.18 -7.35 9.24
C PRO A 429 -4.27 -8.67 10.02
N PRO A 430 -3.81 -9.81 9.45
CA PRO A 430 -3.69 -11.05 10.21
C PRO A 430 -2.69 -10.88 11.35
N MET A 431 -3.09 -11.28 12.56
CA MET A 431 -2.26 -11.24 13.76
C MET A 431 -1.24 -12.36 13.77
N GLU A 432 -0.01 -12.05 14.17
CA GLU A 432 1.03 -13.05 14.36
C GLU A 432 0.69 -13.96 15.57
N PRO A 433 0.72 -15.30 15.42
CA PRO A 433 0.24 -16.22 16.46
C PRO A 433 0.96 -16.14 17.81
N ARG A 434 2.28 -15.90 17.82
CA ARG A 434 3.07 -15.80 19.06
C ARG A 434 2.63 -14.59 19.89
N LEU A 435 2.35 -13.47 19.24
CA LEU A 435 1.83 -12.26 19.86
C LEU A 435 0.37 -12.42 20.31
N ALA A 436 -0.47 -13.08 19.52
CA ALA A 436 -1.82 -13.39 19.93
C ALA A 436 -1.83 -14.26 21.21
N LEU A 437 -0.92 -15.24 21.32
CA LEU A 437 -0.73 -16.04 22.53
C LEU A 437 -0.14 -15.24 23.70
N ALA A 438 0.71 -14.25 23.45
CA ALA A 438 1.17 -13.32 24.47
C ALA A 438 0.00 -12.45 25.02
N ALA A 439 -0.92 -12.02 24.16
CA ALA A 439 -2.14 -11.32 24.58
C ALA A 439 -3.07 -12.25 25.40
N LEU A 440 -3.24 -13.51 24.99
CA LEU A 440 -3.97 -14.52 25.75
C LEU A 440 -3.40 -14.69 27.17
N ARG A 441 -2.07 -14.77 27.30
CA ARG A 441 -1.40 -14.84 28.60
C ARG A 441 -1.77 -13.66 29.50
N GLN A 442 -1.72 -12.45 28.96
CA GLN A 442 -2.07 -11.24 29.71
C GLN A 442 -3.52 -11.26 30.19
N VAL A 443 -4.46 -11.71 29.34
CA VAL A 443 -5.88 -11.86 29.70
C VAL A 443 -6.04 -12.83 30.88
N LEU A 444 -5.36 -13.97 30.84
CA LEU A 444 -5.41 -14.96 31.92
C LEU A 444 -4.75 -14.46 33.21
N ASP A 445 -3.58 -13.82 33.12
CA ASP A 445 -2.87 -13.25 34.27
C ASP A 445 -3.73 -12.21 35.01
N HIS A 446 -4.53 -11.41 34.30
CA HIS A 446 -5.42 -10.39 34.89
C HIS A 446 -6.84 -10.91 35.20
N ASP A 447 -7.08 -12.20 35.00
CA ASP A 447 -8.38 -12.85 35.20
C ASP A 447 -9.56 -12.15 34.51
N GLU A 448 -9.33 -11.66 33.28
CA GLU A 448 -10.37 -10.94 32.56
C GLU A 448 -11.36 -11.91 31.87
N SER A 449 -12.64 -11.56 31.92
CA SER A 449 -13.72 -12.40 31.41
C SER A 449 -14.08 -12.17 29.94
N HIS A 450 -14.03 -10.92 29.46
CA HIS A 450 -14.43 -10.56 28.09
C HIS A 450 -13.48 -9.52 27.50
N LEU A 451 -12.79 -9.90 26.42
CA LEU A 451 -11.93 -8.98 25.66
C LEU A 451 -12.11 -9.15 24.16
N VAL A 452 -11.77 -8.07 23.47
CA VAL A 452 -11.54 -8.07 22.04
C VAL A 452 -10.04 -7.96 21.83
N VAL A 453 -9.45 -8.90 21.10
CA VAL A 453 -8.02 -8.89 20.78
C VAL A 453 -7.85 -8.94 19.28
N THR A 454 -7.44 -7.83 18.69
CA THR A 454 -7.33 -7.66 17.24
C THR A 454 -6.33 -6.58 16.89
N ASP A 455 -5.62 -6.77 15.78
CA ASP A 455 -4.85 -5.70 15.15
C ASP A 455 -5.76 -4.96 14.14
N ILE A 456 -5.88 -3.64 14.29
CA ILE A 456 -6.74 -2.81 13.42
C ILE A 456 -5.98 -1.53 13.07
N ASP A 457 -5.87 -1.29 11.76
CA ASP A 457 -5.51 0.01 11.20
C ASP A 457 -6.78 0.87 11.11
N TRP A 458 -7.00 1.70 12.14
CA TRP A 458 -8.20 2.55 12.24
C TRP A 458 -8.35 3.54 11.10
N ALA A 459 -7.24 4.00 10.49
CA ALA A 459 -7.27 4.92 9.37
C ALA A 459 -7.84 4.27 8.10
N ARG A 460 -7.68 2.95 7.96
CA ARG A 460 -8.22 2.16 6.84
C ARG A 460 -9.58 1.53 7.16
N PHE A 461 -9.74 1.00 8.37
CA PHE A 461 -10.93 0.26 8.77
C PHE A 461 -12.15 1.16 8.99
N ALA A 462 -12.00 2.28 9.71
CA ALA A 462 -13.13 3.15 10.06
C ALA A 462 -13.90 3.71 8.83
N PRO A 463 -13.25 4.27 7.78
CA PRO A 463 -13.98 4.80 6.64
C PRO A 463 -14.76 3.71 5.88
N ILE A 464 -14.16 2.52 5.72
CA ILE A 464 -14.81 1.37 5.06
C ILE A 464 -16.00 0.88 5.90
N TYR A 465 -15.80 0.75 7.20
CA TYR A 465 -16.83 0.26 8.11
C TYR A 465 -18.03 1.22 8.19
N THR A 466 -17.82 2.53 8.15
CA THR A 466 -18.89 3.54 8.24
C THR A 466 -19.44 4.02 6.90
N VAL A 467 -18.97 3.48 5.76
CA VAL A 467 -19.31 4.01 4.42
C VAL A 467 -20.82 3.99 4.14
N ALA A 468 -21.50 2.90 4.49
CA ALA A 468 -22.91 2.71 4.17
C ALA A 468 -23.86 3.40 5.16
N ARG A 469 -23.41 3.62 6.40
CA ARG A 469 -24.15 4.31 7.46
C ARG A 469 -23.24 4.64 8.66
N PRO A 470 -23.58 5.65 9.48
CA PRO A 470 -22.93 5.88 10.76
C PRO A 470 -22.99 4.63 11.65
N ARG A 471 -21.88 4.31 12.33
CA ARG A 471 -21.77 3.18 13.25
C ARG A 471 -21.27 3.62 14.63
N PRO A 472 -22.19 3.97 15.55
CA PRO A 472 -21.87 4.54 16.86
C PRO A 472 -20.99 3.65 17.76
N LEU A 473 -20.88 2.35 17.46
CA LEU A 473 -20.00 1.42 18.16
C LEU A 473 -18.57 1.96 18.32
N LEU A 474 -18.05 2.64 17.29
CA LEU A 474 -16.68 3.18 17.28
C LEU A 474 -16.56 4.58 17.91
N ALA A 475 -17.67 5.23 18.30
CA ALA A 475 -17.68 6.63 18.73
C ALA A 475 -16.86 6.92 20.01
N ALA A 476 -16.43 5.88 20.73
CA ALA A 476 -15.58 6.01 21.91
C ALA A 476 -14.08 5.78 21.63
N LEU A 477 -13.71 5.60 20.36
CA LEU A 477 -12.33 5.44 19.89
C LEU A 477 -11.89 6.73 19.16
N PRO A 478 -11.00 7.55 19.74
CA PRO A 478 -10.53 8.79 19.11
C PRO A 478 -9.86 8.55 17.75
N GLU A 479 -9.18 7.43 17.60
CA GLU A 479 -8.46 7.00 16.39
C GLU A 479 -9.40 6.67 15.23
N ALA A 480 -10.69 6.46 15.51
CA ALA A 480 -11.74 6.16 14.53
C ALA A 480 -12.63 7.37 14.21
N ASP A 481 -12.43 8.53 14.87
CA ASP A 481 -13.22 9.75 14.64
C ASP A 481 -12.75 10.47 13.36
N GLN A 482 -13.68 10.67 12.42
CA GLN A 482 -13.45 11.30 11.12
C GLN A 482 -14.31 12.55 10.90
N SER A 483 -14.71 13.26 11.97
CA SER A 483 -15.61 14.43 11.94
C SER A 483 -15.14 15.66 11.14
N THR A 484 -14.23 15.52 10.16
CA THR A 484 -13.81 16.58 9.23
C THR A 484 -14.31 16.46 7.78
N VAL A 485 -15.18 15.50 7.41
CA VAL A 485 -15.73 15.46 6.04
C VAL A 485 -17.23 15.11 6.04
N ALA A 486 -18.09 16.11 5.81
CA ALA A 486 -19.54 15.92 5.65
C ALA A 486 -19.97 16.27 4.22
N ALA A 487 -20.73 15.37 3.59
CA ALA A 487 -21.35 15.51 2.27
C ALA A 487 -22.90 15.44 2.42
N ALA A 488 -23.64 16.12 1.55
CA ALA A 488 -25.10 16.35 1.64
C ALA A 488 -25.90 15.65 0.50
N PRO A 489 -27.21 15.32 0.69
CA PRO A 489 -27.98 14.47 -0.22
C PRO A 489 -28.73 15.23 -1.36
N VAL A 490 -28.89 14.61 -2.54
CA VAL A 490 -29.62 15.16 -3.71
C VAL A 490 -30.57 14.10 -4.35
N GLN A 491 -31.74 14.55 -4.86
CA GLN A 491 -32.82 13.76 -5.52
C GLN A 491 -32.73 13.72 -7.08
N PRO A 492 -33.35 12.74 -7.78
CA PRO A 492 -33.25 12.56 -9.23
C PRO A 492 -34.32 13.31 -10.08
N ARG A 493 -34.02 13.65 -11.35
CA ARG A 493 -34.93 14.22 -12.38
C ARG A 493 -34.65 13.69 -13.80
N ASP A 494 -35.72 13.59 -14.61
CA ASP A 494 -35.89 12.83 -15.88
C ASP A 494 -35.20 13.37 -17.16
N ALA A 495 -35.06 12.46 -18.14
CA ALA A 495 -34.35 12.54 -19.43
C ALA A 495 -34.92 13.49 -20.53
N SER A 496 -36.02 14.23 -20.28
CA SER A 496 -36.64 15.08 -21.32
C SER A 496 -36.00 16.47 -21.47
N VAL A 497 -34.91 16.75 -20.74
CA VAL A 497 -34.34 18.09 -20.58
C VAL A 497 -33.25 18.42 -21.61
N LEU A 498 -32.61 17.44 -22.24
CA LEU A 498 -31.40 17.67 -23.05
C LEU A 498 -31.64 18.49 -24.34
N ALA A 499 -32.80 18.33 -24.99
CA ALA A 499 -33.14 19.05 -26.23
C ALA A 499 -33.52 20.52 -26.00
N ASP A 500 -33.89 20.90 -24.77
CA ASP A 500 -34.28 22.25 -24.38
C ASP A 500 -33.11 23.05 -23.78
N LEU A 501 -31.92 22.43 -23.61
CA LEU A 501 -30.71 23.07 -23.09
C LEU A 501 -29.87 23.70 -24.21
N PRO A 502 -29.23 24.86 -23.99
CA PRO A 502 -28.21 25.42 -24.89
C PRO A 502 -27.07 24.42 -25.13
N GLU A 503 -26.51 24.39 -26.36
CA GLU A 503 -25.46 23.45 -26.78
C GLU A 503 -24.24 23.41 -25.82
N ALA A 504 -23.90 24.55 -25.22
CA ALA A 504 -22.82 24.68 -24.23
C ALA A 504 -23.08 23.93 -22.91
N ASP A 505 -24.34 23.66 -22.56
CA ASP A 505 -24.77 23.09 -21.27
C ASP A 505 -25.18 21.61 -21.38
N GLN A 506 -25.34 21.08 -22.59
CA GLN A 506 -25.79 19.71 -22.85
C GLN A 506 -24.78 18.65 -22.38
N LEU A 507 -23.51 18.80 -22.72
CA LEU A 507 -22.45 17.84 -22.31
C LEU A 507 -22.13 17.92 -20.81
N PRO A 508 -22.03 19.10 -20.17
CA PRO A 508 -22.00 19.20 -18.71
C PRO A 508 -23.18 18.50 -18.01
N HIS A 509 -24.38 18.56 -18.59
CA HIS A 509 -25.57 17.89 -18.05
C HIS A 509 -25.47 16.35 -18.18
N LEU A 510 -25.05 15.82 -19.32
CA LEU A 510 -24.81 14.37 -19.49
C LEU A 510 -23.69 13.85 -18.57
N LEU A 511 -22.66 14.67 -18.36
CA LEU A 511 -21.60 14.35 -17.41
C LEU A 511 -22.12 14.25 -15.98
N ASP A 512 -23.07 15.11 -15.61
CA ASP A 512 -23.71 15.07 -14.30
C ASP A 512 -24.58 13.81 -14.12
N ILE A 513 -25.30 13.39 -15.17
CA ILE A 513 -26.07 12.13 -15.18
C ILE A 513 -25.14 10.93 -15.00
N VAL A 514 -24.08 10.83 -15.81
CA VAL A 514 -23.10 9.72 -15.71
C VAL A 514 -22.45 9.73 -14.34
N ARG A 515 -22.00 10.88 -13.84
CA ARG A 515 -21.42 11.03 -12.51
C ARG A 515 -22.38 10.58 -11.40
N THR A 516 -23.65 10.95 -11.50
CA THR A 516 -24.67 10.59 -10.51
C THR A 516 -24.87 9.08 -10.44
N HIS A 517 -24.97 8.41 -11.59
CA HIS A 517 -25.13 6.95 -11.63
C HIS A 517 -23.84 6.21 -11.26
N VAL A 518 -22.67 6.76 -11.56
CA VAL A 518 -21.37 6.24 -11.12
C VAL A 518 -21.22 6.34 -9.60
N ALA A 519 -21.60 7.48 -9.03
CA ALA A 519 -21.64 7.66 -7.58
C ALA A 519 -22.61 6.68 -6.94
N ALA A 520 -23.81 6.51 -7.52
CA ALA A 520 -24.82 5.61 -7.00
C ALA A 520 -24.39 4.13 -7.03
N VAL A 521 -23.80 3.64 -8.13
CA VAL A 521 -23.36 2.24 -8.27
C VAL A 521 -22.16 1.93 -7.36
N LEU A 522 -21.30 2.91 -7.12
CA LEU A 522 -20.11 2.76 -6.26
C LEU A 522 -20.34 3.17 -4.80
N GLY A 523 -21.55 3.61 -4.45
CA GLY A 523 -21.91 4.06 -3.11
C GLY A 523 -21.25 5.37 -2.67
N TYR A 524 -20.77 6.21 -3.60
CA TYR A 524 -20.33 7.58 -3.28
C TYR A 524 -21.55 8.49 -2.99
N ASP A 525 -21.41 9.39 -2.01
CA ASP A 525 -22.44 10.40 -1.68
C ASP A 525 -22.68 11.35 -2.86
N VAL A 526 -23.89 11.90 -3.01
CA VAL A 526 -24.35 12.66 -4.19
C VAL A 526 -23.61 14.00 -4.36
N SER A 527 -22.84 14.41 -3.35
CA SER A 527 -21.95 15.59 -3.38
C SER A 527 -20.45 15.25 -3.43
N ALA A 528 -20.08 13.97 -3.43
CA ALA A 528 -18.72 13.55 -3.69
C ALA A 528 -18.37 13.86 -5.15
N THR A 529 -17.26 14.57 -5.35
CA THR A 529 -16.73 14.83 -6.68
C THR A 529 -16.14 13.54 -7.21
N VAL A 530 -16.96 12.68 -7.82
CA VAL A 530 -16.44 11.57 -8.64
C VAL A 530 -15.51 12.19 -9.65
N ASP A 531 -14.25 11.77 -9.62
CA ASP A 531 -13.27 12.23 -10.59
C ASP A 531 -13.68 11.69 -11.96
N VAL A 532 -14.22 12.60 -12.77
CA VAL A 532 -14.74 12.29 -14.08
C VAL A 532 -13.65 11.86 -15.07
N GLN A 533 -12.37 12.07 -14.75
CA GLN A 533 -11.23 11.64 -15.55
C GLN A 533 -10.65 10.30 -15.08
N ARG A 534 -11.12 9.75 -13.95
CA ARG A 534 -10.57 8.51 -13.39
C ARG A 534 -11.20 7.26 -14.03
N PRO A 535 -10.41 6.21 -14.32
CA PRO A 535 -10.95 5.00 -14.92
C PRO A 535 -11.96 4.28 -14.03
N PHE A 536 -13.02 3.72 -14.60
CA PHE A 536 -14.09 3.01 -13.89
C PHE A 536 -13.55 1.87 -13.00
N ARG A 537 -12.56 1.10 -13.46
CA ARG A 537 -11.91 0.04 -12.64
C ARG A 537 -11.26 0.58 -11.38
N GLU A 538 -10.65 1.76 -11.46
CA GLU A 538 -10.04 2.41 -10.30
C GLU A 538 -11.06 3.12 -9.41
N LEU A 539 -12.22 3.46 -9.98
CA LEU A 539 -13.37 3.93 -9.21
C LEU A 539 -14.07 2.77 -8.48
N GLY A 540 -13.77 1.51 -8.83
CA GLY A 540 -14.29 0.31 -8.16
C GLY A 540 -15.18 -0.57 -9.03
N PHE A 541 -15.23 -0.34 -10.35
CA PHE A 541 -16.04 -1.15 -11.27
C PHE A 541 -15.38 -2.48 -11.62
N ASP A 542 -16.17 -3.54 -11.49
CA ASP A 542 -15.93 -4.91 -11.96
C ASP A 542 -16.94 -5.32 -13.06
N SER A 543 -16.97 -6.61 -13.40
CA SER A 543 -17.84 -7.11 -14.48
C SER A 543 -19.34 -7.10 -14.14
N LEU A 544 -19.72 -7.01 -12.87
CA LEU A 544 -21.13 -6.99 -12.44
C LEU A 544 -21.63 -5.54 -12.30
N THR A 545 -20.87 -4.68 -11.63
CA THR A 545 -21.16 -3.25 -11.50
C THR A 545 -21.16 -2.52 -12.85
N ALA A 546 -20.35 -2.95 -13.83
CA ALA A 546 -20.37 -2.41 -15.20
C ALA A 546 -21.70 -2.67 -15.93
N VAL A 547 -22.36 -3.79 -15.63
CA VAL A 547 -23.67 -4.17 -16.19
C VAL A 547 -24.78 -3.35 -15.55
N GLU A 548 -24.65 -3.03 -14.25
CA GLU A 548 -25.58 -2.19 -13.49
C GLU A 548 -25.52 -0.72 -13.94
N LEU A 549 -24.31 -0.15 -14.09
CA LEU A 549 -24.13 1.20 -14.63
C LEU A 549 -24.68 1.33 -16.05
N ARG A 550 -24.45 0.32 -16.91
CA ARG A 550 -25.04 0.29 -18.27
C ARG A 550 -26.57 0.36 -18.22
N ASN A 551 -27.21 -0.41 -17.35
CA ASN A 551 -28.67 -0.42 -17.22
C ASN A 551 -29.18 0.93 -16.73
N ALA A 552 -28.59 1.47 -15.67
CA ALA A 552 -29.00 2.72 -15.06
C ALA A 552 -28.82 3.92 -16.02
N VAL A 553 -27.68 4.01 -16.70
CA VAL A 553 -27.42 5.09 -17.66
C VAL A 553 -28.27 4.93 -18.93
N GLY A 554 -28.42 3.70 -19.45
CA GLY A 554 -29.26 3.43 -20.62
C GLY A 554 -30.74 3.77 -20.40
N GLU A 555 -31.26 3.52 -19.19
CA GLU A 555 -32.59 3.92 -18.77
C GLU A 555 -32.72 5.43 -18.60
N ALA A 556 -31.72 6.08 -17.99
CA ALA A 556 -31.69 7.53 -17.75
C ALA A 556 -31.57 8.38 -19.03
N VAL A 557 -31.04 7.85 -20.13
CA VAL A 557 -30.90 8.60 -21.40
C VAL A 557 -31.71 8.02 -22.57
N GLY A 558 -32.46 6.93 -22.36
CA GLY A 558 -33.32 6.31 -23.36
C GLY A 558 -32.59 5.62 -24.51
N LEU A 559 -31.35 5.18 -24.32
CA LEU A 559 -30.52 4.49 -25.32
C LEU A 559 -30.30 3.01 -24.97
N ARG A 560 -30.19 2.15 -25.98
CA ARG A 560 -29.72 0.76 -25.81
C ARG A 560 -28.20 0.72 -25.95
N LEU A 561 -27.50 0.56 -24.83
CA LEU A 561 -26.04 0.58 -24.79
C LEU A 561 -25.45 -0.85 -24.76
N PRO A 562 -24.33 -1.13 -25.46
CA PRO A 562 -23.70 -2.44 -25.47
C PRO A 562 -22.99 -2.76 -24.13
N ALA A 563 -22.87 -4.05 -23.80
CA ALA A 563 -22.29 -4.52 -22.53
C ALA A 563 -20.79 -4.21 -22.36
N THR A 564 -20.09 -3.81 -23.43
CA THR A 564 -18.65 -3.46 -23.41
C THR A 564 -18.39 -1.97 -23.12
N MET A 565 -19.43 -1.14 -23.02
CA MET A 565 -19.29 0.33 -22.98
C MET A 565 -18.38 0.87 -21.85
N VAL A 566 -18.37 0.24 -20.68
CA VAL A 566 -17.55 0.65 -19.53
C VAL A 566 -16.05 0.34 -19.76
N TYR A 567 -15.76 -0.62 -20.64
CA TYR A 567 -14.40 -0.97 -21.07
C TYR A 567 -13.95 -0.15 -22.28
N ASP A 568 -14.86 0.13 -23.21
CA ASP A 568 -14.59 0.92 -24.41
C ASP A 568 -14.46 2.42 -24.11
N HIS A 569 -15.15 2.89 -23.06
CA HIS A 569 -15.14 4.27 -22.57
C HIS A 569 -14.78 4.29 -21.08
N PRO A 570 -13.49 4.28 -20.75
CA PRO A 570 -13.04 3.86 -19.42
C PRO A 570 -13.27 4.89 -18.32
N THR A 571 -13.73 6.12 -18.58
CA THR A 571 -13.94 7.16 -17.55
C THR A 571 -15.32 7.81 -17.67
N PRO A 572 -15.86 8.41 -16.59
CA PRO A 572 -17.14 9.13 -16.63
C PRO A 572 -17.19 10.26 -17.69
N ALA A 573 -16.10 10.99 -17.90
CA ALA A 573 -16.01 12.07 -18.89
C ALA A 573 -15.99 11.54 -20.33
N VAL A 574 -15.25 10.44 -20.58
CA VAL A 574 -15.19 9.80 -21.90
C VAL A 574 -16.55 9.16 -22.23
N LEU A 575 -17.22 8.56 -21.24
CA LEU A 575 -18.56 8.01 -21.40
C LEU A 575 -19.60 9.11 -21.66
N ALA A 576 -19.60 10.21 -20.90
CA ALA A 576 -20.51 11.33 -21.12
C ALA A 576 -20.34 11.99 -22.50
N ARG A 577 -19.09 12.08 -22.99
CA ARG A 577 -18.79 12.56 -24.35
C ARG A 577 -19.29 11.57 -25.41
N HIS A 578 -19.10 10.28 -25.22
CA HIS A 578 -19.65 9.28 -26.14
C HIS A 578 -21.19 9.33 -26.19
N LEU A 579 -21.87 9.48 -25.05
CA LEU A 579 -23.32 9.66 -25.00
C LEU A 579 -23.77 10.97 -25.67
N TYR A 580 -23.01 12.05 -25.51
CA TYR A 580 -23.24 13.30 -26.22
C TYR A 580 -23.07 13.12 -27.72
N ASP A 581 -22.05 12.41 -28.18
CA ASP A 581 -21.87 12.10 -29.60
C ASP A 581 -23.02 11.19 -30.11
N GLU A 582 -23.47 10.18 -29.37
CA GLU A 582 -24.61 9.33 -29.79
C GLU A 582 -25.96 10.09 -29.80
N LEU A 583 -26.16 11.06 -28.90
CA LEU A 583 -27.40 11.85 -28.78
C LEU A 583 -27.43 13.11 -29.66
N VAL A 584 -26.26 13.72 -29.92
CA VAL A 584 -26.10 15.00 -30.63
C VAL A 584 -25.42 14.82 -31.99
N SER A 585 -24.50 13.85 -32.17
CA SER A 585 -23.87 13.53 -33.45
C SER A 585 -24.78 12.71 -34.38
N THR A 586 -25.89 13.35 -34.75
CA THR A 586 -26.26 13.45 -36.16
C THR A 586 -25.55 14.61 -36.88
N ALA A 587 -24.55 15.28 -36.28
CA ALA A 587 -23.75 16.31 -36.93
C ALA A 587 -22.30 16.50 -36.38
N ALA A 588 -21.31 16.08 -37.20
CA ALA A 588 -19.96 16.62 -37.46
C ALA A 588 -18.96 17.01 -36.32
N ALA A 589 -17.75 16.45 -36.39
CA ALA A 589 -16.59 16.65 -35.51
C ALA A 589 -15.73 17.90 -35.79
N PRO A 590 -15.01 18.44 -34.77
CA PRO A 590 -13.78 19.20 -35.02
C PRO A 590 -12.59 18.99 -34.05
N THR A 591 -11.45 19.48 -34.54
CA THR A 591 -10.03 19.50 -34.09
C THR A 591 -9.69 20.35 -32.84
N VAL A 592 -8.62 19.97 -32.12
CA VAL A 592 -8.08 20.63 -30.91
C VAL A 592 -7.15 21.82 -31.22
N PRO A 593 -7.28 22.98 -30.55
CA PRO A 593 -6.27 24.04 -30.54
C PRO A 593 -5.44 24.07 -29.24
N SER A 594 -4.16 24.43 -29.41
CA SER A 594 -3.17 24.71 -28.38
C SER A 594 -3.26 26.17 -27.90
N THR A 595 -2.99 26.42 -26.62
CA THR A 595 -2.63 27.75 -26.13
C THR A 595 -1.60 27.66 -24.99
N THR A 596 -0.48 28.35 -25.20
CA THR A 596 0.46 28.79 -24.16
C THR A 596 0.68 30.29 -24.33
N ALA A 597 0.90 31.01 -23.22
CA ALA A 597 1.37 32.39 -23.23
C ALA A 597 2.56 32.54 -22.26
N GLY A 598 3.75 32.83 -22.82
CA GLY A 598 4.59 33.94 -22.35
C GLY A 598 5.77 33.70 -21.39
N LEU A 599 6.77 32.89 -21.75
CA LEU A 599 8.19 33.01 -21.34
C LEU A 599 9.03 32.37 -22.46
N ALA A 600 10.19 32.91 -22.81
CA ALA A 600 10.93 32.55 -24.04
C ALA A 600 11.14 31.02 -24.15
N PRO A 601 10.38 30.32 -25.03
CA PRO A 601 10.27 28.86 -25.00
C PRO A 601 11.46 28.13 -25.63
N ASP A 602 12.64 28.75 -25.65
CA ASP A 602 13.82 28.31 -26.40
C ASP A 602 15.14 28.42 -25.61
N GLU A 603 15.08 28.71 -24.31
CA GLU A 603 16.30 28.79 -23.47
C GLU A 603 16.87 27.38 -23.22
N PRO A 604 18.11 27.08 -23.68
CA PRO A 604 18.77 25.82 -23.39
C PRO A 604 19.24 25.76 -21.93
N ILE A 605 19.27 24.55 -21.35
CA ILE A 605 19.71 24.34 -19.97
C ILE A 605 21.14 23.80 -19.96
N ALA A 606 22.06 24.54 -19.35
CA ALA A 606 23.47 24.14 -19.22
C ALA A 606 23.64 23.17 -18.05
N ILE A 607 24.40 22.11 -18.27
CA ILE A 607 24.96 21.26 -17.22
C ILE A 607 26.30 21.88 -16.84
N VAL A 608 26.41 22.39 -15.61
CA VAL A 608 27.61 23.09 -15.13
C VAL A 608 28.42 22.27 -14.14
N GLY A 609 27.82 21.29 -13.48
CA GLY A 609 28.50 20.34 -12.58
C GLY A 609 27.84 18.97 -12.62
N MET A 610 28.60 17.92 -12.30
CA MET A 610 28.13 16.53 -12.24
C MET A 610 28.79 15.79 -11.08
N GLY A 611 28.09 14.85 -10.46
CA GLY A 611 28.63 13.92 -9.47
C GLY A 611 27.90 12.59 -9.54
N CYS A 612 28.57 11.48 -9.21
CA CYS A 612 27.93 10.17 -9.18
C CYS A 612 28.66 9.15 -8.31
N ARG A 613 27.93 8.08 -7.93
CA ARG A 613 28.45 6.79 -7.45
C ARG A 613 27.76 5.65 -8.17
N TYR A 614 28.53 4.72 -8.70
CA TYR A 614 28.02 3.55 -9.42
C TYR A 614 28.86 2.30 -9.08
N PRO A 615 28.40 1.09 -9.43
CA PRO A 615 29.16 -0.14 -9.22
C PRO A 615 30.54 -0.11 -9.88
N GLY A 616 31.43 -0.99 -9.41
CA GLY A 616 32.81 -1.06 -9.92
C GLY A 616 33.75 -0.02 -9.29
N GLY A 617 33.36 0.55 -8.14
CA GLY A 617 34.17 1.54 -7.43
C GLY A 617 34.11 2.94 -8.02
N VAL A 618 33.09 3.25 -8.84
CA VAL A 618 32.93 4.58 -9.45
C VAL A 618 32.59 5.61 -8.38
N GLN A 619 33.48 6.60 -8.20
CA GLN A 619 33.29 7.71 -7.27
C GLN A 619 33.16 9.08 -7.97
N SER A 620 33.24 9.13 -9.30
CA SER A 620 33.18 10.38 -10.07
C SER A 620 32.72 10.15 -11.52
N PRO A 621 32.29 11.20 -12.25
CA PRO A 621 32.04 11.12 -13.69
C PRO A 621 33.24 10.60 -14.49
N GLU A 622 34.46 10.94 -14.07
CA GLU A 622 35.72 10.49 -14.64
C GLU A 622 35.94 8.98 -14.41
N ASP A 623 35.64 8.45 -13.22
CA ASP A 623 35.71 7.00 -12.96
C ASP A 623 34.67 6.24 -13.80
N LEU A 624 33.45 6.78 -13.93
CA LEU A 624 32.43 6.19 -14.79
C LEU A 624 32.91 6.15 -16.24
N TRP A 625 33.55 7.22 -16.71
CA TRP A 625 34.15 7.27 -18.04
C TRP A 625 35.24 6.20 -18.22
N GLN A 626 36.18 6.08 -17.27
CA GLN A 626 37.22 5.05 -17.32
C GLN A 626 36.61 3.63 -17.38
N LEU A 627 35.58 3.37 -16.57
CA LEU A 627 34.88 2.08 -16.55
C LEU A 627 34.26 1.75 -17.91
N VAL A 628 33.53 2.68 -18.53
CA VAL A 628 32.89 2.43 -19.84
C VAL A 628 33.89 2.43 -21.01
N ALA A 629 34.93 3.26 -20.96
CA ALA A 629 35.94 3.35 -22.00
C ALA A 629 36.84 2.10 -22.06
N THR A 630 37.16 1.53 -20.90
CA THR A 630 37.90 0.25 -20.79
C THR A 630 37.01 -0.96 -21.05
N GLY A 631 35.69 -0.78 -21.10
CA GLY A 631 34.73 -1.86 -21.30
C GLY A 631 34.66 -2.81 -20.11
N THR A 632 34.76 -2.28 -18.89
CA THR A 632 34.67 -3.03 -17.63
C THR A 632 33.22 -3.42 -17.32
N ASP A 633 33.04 -4.68 -16.89
CA ASP A 633 31.78 -5.23 -16.37
C ASP A 633 31.81 -5.16 -14.83
N ALA A 634 30.87 -4.43 -14.25
CA ALA A 634 30.81 -4.13 -12.82
C ALA A 634 29.80 -4.99 -12.04
N ILE A 635 29.24 -6.04 -12.65
CA ILE A 635 28.36 -6.98 -11.97
C ILE A 635 29.18 -7.86 -11.02
N SER A 636 28.76 -7.91 -9.75
CA SER A 636 29.49 -8.54 -8.65
C SER A 636 28.55 -9.34 -7.74
N ALA A 637 29.09 -10.00 -6.71
CA ALA A 637 28.28 -10.74 -5.73
C ALA A 637 27.44 -9.81 -4.84
N PHE A 638 26.53 -10.35 -4.04
CA PHE A 638 25.77 -9.57 -3.06
C PHE A 638 26.67 -8.99 -1.95
N PRO A 639 26.32 -7.81 -1.40
CA PRO A 639 27.04 -7.20 -0.30
C PRO A 639 26.90 -8.03 0.99
N VAL A 640 27.99 -8.13 1.75
CA VAL A 640 28.08 -8.97 2.97
C VAL A 640 27.82 -8.21 4.27
N ASP A 641 27.73 -6.88 4.19
CA ASP A 641 27.59 -5.96 5.33
C ASP A 641 26.13 -5.55 5.61
N ARG A 642 25.19 -5.99 4.76
CA ARG A 642 23.75 -5.64 4.85
C ARG A 642 22.87 -6.66 5.57
N GLY A 643 23.47 -7.74 6.07
CA GLY A 643 22.75 -8.80 6.81
C GLY A 643 21.96 -9.77 5.93
N TRP A 644 22.21 -9.80 4.61
CA TRP A 644 21.53 -10.71 3.69
C TRP A 644 22.13 -12.13 3.81
N ASP A 645 21.30 -13.14 4.07
CA ASP A 645 21.72 -14.55 3.99
C ASP A 645 21.70 -14.99 2.52
N ALA A 646 22.79 -14.75 1.80
CA ALA A 646 22.89 -15.04 0.37
C ALA A 646 22.72 -16.54 0.04
N ASP A 647 23.01 -17.44 0.98
CA ASP A 647 22.85 -18.87 0.76
C ASP A 647 21.40 -19.31 0.95
N ALA A 648 20.72 -18.79 1.97
CA ALA A 648 19.28 -19.04 2.16
C ALA A 648 18.40 -18.33 1.11
N LEU A 649 18.85 -17.18 0.61
CA LEU A 649 18.13 -16.43 -0.42
C LEU A 649 18.14 -17.12 -1.78
N PHE A 650 19.10 -18.01 -2.05
CA PHE A 650 19.20 -18.61 -3.38
C PHE A 650 18.45 -19.92 -3.51
N ASP A 651 17.61 -20.00 -4.53
CA ASP A 651 17.10 -21.27 -5.04
C ASP A 651 17.13 -21.27 -6.56
N ALA A 652 17.56 -22.40 -7.15
CA ALA A 652 17.58 -22.56 -8.60
C ALA A 652 16.17 -22.69 -9.20
N ASP A 653 15.19 -23.09 -8.38
CA ASP A 653 13.79 -23.16 -8.77
C ASP A 653 13.11 -21.79 -8.58
N PRO A 654 12.74 -21.09 -9.68
CA PRO A 654 12.08 -19.79 -9.61
C PRO A 654 10.67 -19.86 -8.96
N ASP A 655 10.12 -21.06 -8.79
CA ASP A 655 8.81 -21.27 -8.19
C ASP A 655 8.88 -21.41 -6.64
N GLN A 656 10.06 -21.33 -6.03
CA GLN A 656 10.26 -21.35 -4.57
C GLN A 656 9.92 -19.99 -3.89
N PRO A 657 9.10 -19.96 -2.82
CA PRO A 657 8.75 -18.71 -2.14
C PRO A 657 9.91 -18.09 -1.38
N GLY A 658 10.06 -16.77 -1.49
CA GLY A 658 11.04 -16.01 -0.71
C GLY A 658 12.49 -16.10 -1.21
N SER A 659 12.76 -16.79 -2.32
CA SER A 659 14.11 -16.96 -2.87
C SER A 659 14.32 -16.20 -4.19
N SER A 660 15.59 -16.13 -4.61
CA SER A 660 16.03 -15.63 -5.90
C SER A 660 16.91 -16.66 -6.60
N TYR A 661 16.76 -16.80 -7.92
CA TYR A 661 17.64 -17.62 -8.74
C TYR A 661 18.91 -16.88 -9.19
N VAL A 662 19.13 -15.64 -8.75
CA VAL A 662 20.29 -14.81 -9.08
C VAL A 662 21.06 -14.48 -7.80
N ARG A 663 22.40 -14.52 -7.85
CA ARG A 663 23.30 -14.19 -6.72
C ARG A 663 24.21 -12.98 -6.99
N SER A 664 23.97 -12.25 -8.08
CA SER A 664 24.84 -11.17 -8.53
C SER A 664 24.06 -9.95 -9.03
N GLY A 665 24.68 -8.78 -8.90
CA GLY A 665 24.15 -7.48 -9.30
C GLY A 665 25.21 -6.38 -9.23
N GLY A 666 24.82 -5.15 -9.57
CA GLY A 666 25.67 -3.96 -9.42
C GLY A 666 25.43 -3.28 -8.07
N PHE A 667 26.47 -3.16 -7.23
CA PHE A 667 26.32 -2.58 -5.88
C PHE A 667 27.25 -1.40 -5.64
N VAL A 668 26.75 -0.43 -4.87
CA VAL A 668 27.56 0.59 -4.21
C VAL A 668 27.92 0.02 -2.83
N TYR A 669 29.08 -0.65 -2.74
CA TYR A 669 29.51 -1.33 -1.52
C TYR A 669 29.67 -0.38 -0.33
N ASP A 670 30.20 0.82 -0.57
CA ASP A 670 30.42 1.81 0.50
C ASP A 670 29.17 2.62 0.87
N ALA A 671 27.96 2.14 0.55
CA ALA A 671 26.70 2.86 0.84
C ALA A 671 26.47 3.10 2.35
N GLY A 672 27.12 2.32 3.22
CA GLY A 672 27.14 2.56 4.66
C GLY A 672 28.00 3.75 5.10
N GLY A 673 28.95 4.21 4.28
CA GLY A 673 29.85 5.31 4.60
C GLY A 673 29.18 6.69 4.52
N PHE A 674 29.39 7.55 5.52
CA PHE A 674 28.92 8.94 5.50
C PHE A 674 29.69 9.84 6.47
N ASP A 675 29.95 11.10 6.09
CA ASP A 675 30.53 12.12 6.97
C ASP A 675 29.44 12.95 7.67
N ALA A 676 28.88 12.40 8.74
CA ALA A 676 27.76 13.02 9.46
C ALA A 676 28.13 14.37 10.10
N GLU A 677 29.34 14.49 10.66
CA GLU A 677 29.81 15.70 11.33
C GLU A 677 29.91 16.86 10.34
N PHE A 678 30.37 16.59 9.11
CA PHE A 678 30.43 17.60 8.05
C PHE A 678 29.06 18.23 7.78
N PHE A 679 27.98 17.46 7.77
CA PHE A 679 26.61 17.98 7.54
C PHE A 679 25.90 18.44 8.81
N GLY A 680 26.57 18.43 9.97
CA GLY A 680 25.96 18.79 11.26
C GLY A 680 24.92 17.77 11.75
N ILE A 681 25.03 16.53 11.28
CA ILE A 681 24.13 15.43 11.59
C ILE A 681 24.74 14.60 12.72
N SER A 682 23.94 14.28 13.73
CA SER A 682 24.44 13.46 14.84
C SER A 682 24.66 12.00 14.40
N PRO A 683 25.64 11.26 14.96
CA PRO A 683 25.83 9.84 14.62
C PRO A 683 24.57 8.97 14.80
N ARG A 684 23.70 9.34 15.75
CA ARG A 684 22.42 8.64 15.99
C ARG A 684 21.43 8.87 14.86
N GLU A 685 21.33 10.11 14.38
CA GLU A 685 20.49 10.44 13.24
C GLU A 685 21.06 9.80 11.96
N ALA A 686 22.38 9.88 11.74
CA ALA A 686 23.05 9.28 10.59
C ALA A 686 22.83 7.76 10.48
N LEU A 687 22.81 7.05 11.61
CA LEU A 687 22.46 5.63 11.66
C LEU A 687 21.01 5.36 11.23
N ALA A 688 20.09 6.24 11.60
CA ALA A 688 18.68 6.15 11.27
C ALA A 688 18.34 6.67 9.86
N MET A 689 19.27 7.36 9.20
CA MET A 689 19.08 7.87 7.85
C MET A 689 19.28 6.79 6.79
N ASP A 690 18.31 6.72 5.88
CA ASP A 690 18.42 5.94 4.65
C ASP A 690 19.74 6.31 3.93
N PRO A 691 20.57 5.31 3.53
CA PRO A 691 21.78 5.52 2.73
C PRO A 691 21.58 6.42 1.51
N GLN A 692 20.40 6.38 0.90
CA GLN A 692 20.03 7.21 -0.25
C GLN A 692 20.09 8.71 0.09
N GLN A 693 19.62 9.11 1.28
CA GLN A 693 19.68 10.50 1.75
C GLN A 693 21.14 10.95 1.98
N ARG A 694 21.97 10.05 2.54
CA ARG A 694 23.37 10.30 2.85
C ARG A 694 24.21 10.51 1.58
N LEU A 695 24.08 9.59 0.63
CA LEU A 695 24.75 9.68 -0.67
C LEU A 695 24.33 10.93 -1.44
N MET A 696 23.05 11.29 -1.43
CA MET A 696 22.58 12.49 -2.12
C MET A 696 23.17 13.78 -1.54
N LEU A 697 23.42 13.87 -0.23
CA LEU A 697 24.07 15.02 0.40
C LEU A 697 25.52 15.20 -0.10
N GLU A 698 26.32 14.13 -0.02
CA GLU A 698 27.72 14.16 -0.45
C GLU A 698 27.87 14.40 -1.95
N VAL A 699 27.10 13.69 -2.77
CA VAL A 699 27.18 13.81 -4.23
C VAL A 699 26.66 15.16 -4.72
N THR A 700 25.69 15.77 -4.03
CA THR A 700 25.26 17.15 -4.35
C THR A 700 26.36 18.16 -4.01
N TRP A 701 27.04 18.01 -2.87
CA TRP A 701 28.19 18.86 -2.53
C TRP A 701 29.27 18.80 -3.61
N GLU A 702 29.67 17.58 -4.00
CA GLU A 702 30.69 17.37 -5.02
C GLU A 702 30.28 17.92 -6.38
N ALA A 703 29.02 17.73 -6.78
CA ALA A 703 28.52 18.27 -8.06
C ALA A 703 28.57 19.81 -8.08
N CYS A 704 28.29 20.47 -6.95
CA CYS A 704 28.45 21.92 -6.81
C CYS A 704 29.92 22.35 -6.84
N GLU A 705 30.83 21.62 -6.18
CA GLU A 705 32.28 21.90 -6.27
C GLU A 705 32.79 21.76 -7.72
N HIS A 706 32.35 20.72 -8.44
CA HIS A 706 32.64 20.56 -9.87
C HIS A 706 32.05 21.67 -10.74
N ALA A 707 30.94 22.31 -10.32
CA ALA A 707 30.41 23.51 -10.96
C ALA A 707 31.23 24.78 -10.65
N GLY A 708 32.21 24.70 -9.74
CA GLY A 708 32.94 25.86 -9.22
C GLY A 708 32.08 26.73 -8.29
N MET A 709 31.00 26.17 -7.74
CA MET A 709 30.09 26.84 -6.82
C MET A 709 30.45 26.47 -5.39
N ASN A 710 30.41 27.45 -4.48
CA ASN A 710 30.46 27.17 -3.05
C ASN A 710 29.03 26.92 -2.55
N PRO A 711 28.66 25.69 -2.12
CA PRO A 711 27.31 25.39 -1.64
C PRO A 711 26.85 26.30 -0.49
N GLU A 712 27.78 26.73 0.38
CA GLU A 712 27.46 27.63 1.48
C GLU A 712 27.09 29.05 1.02
N ALA A 713 27.64 29.48 -0.13
CA ALA A 713 27.35 30.79 -0.69
C ALA A 713 25.98 30.85 -1.38
N LEU A 714 25.39 29.70 -1.69
CA LEU A 714 24.05 29.55 -2.28
C LEU A 714 22.93 29.52 -1.22
N ARG A 715 23.27 29.67 0.06
CA ARG A 715 22.30 29.64 1.15
C ARG A 715 21.34 30.83 1.04
N GLY A 716 20.04 30.57 1.03
CA GLY A 716 18.98 31.56 0.82
C GLY A 716 18.68 31.83 -0.65
N ASP A 717 19.43 31.25 -1.59
CA ASP A 717 19.13 31.41 -3.02
C ASP A 717 17.99 30.45 -3.44
N PRO A 718 17.21 30.82 -4.47
CA PRO A 718 16.14 29.99 -5.02
C PRO A 718 16.73 28.85 -5.87
N VAL A 719 17.47 27.94 -5.24
CA VAL A 719 18.01 26.73 -5.85
C VAL A 719 16.96 25.62 -5.79
N GLY A 720 16.54 25.10 -6.93
CA GLY A 720 15.60 23.98 -7.01
C GLY A 720 16.29 22.63 -6.77
N VAL A 721 15.60 21.65 -6.19
CA VAL A 721 16.09 20.30 -5.92
C VAL A 721 15.08 19.27 -6.40
N PHE A 722 15.44 18.51 -7.43
CA PHE A 722 14.58 17.50 -8.07
C PHE A 722 15.29 16.15 -8.05
N VAL A 723 14.78 15.21 -7.25
CA VAL A 723 15.44 13.92 -7.04
C VAL A 723 14.52 12.78 -7.45
N GLY A 724 14.97 11.97 -8.41
CA GLY A 724 14.34 10.69 -8.70
C GLY A 724 14.70 9.65 -7.64
N SER A 725 13.70 9.04 -7.01
CA SER A 725 13.87 7.95 -6.04
C SER A 725 13.01 6.74 -6.43
N GLY A 726 13.16 5.66 -5.69
CA GLY A 726 12.32 4.46 -5.74
C GLY A 726 11.95 4.00 -4.33
N ALA A 727 11.87 2.67 -4.13
CA ALA A 727 11.50 2.08 -2.85
C ALA A 727 12.37 2.59 -1.67
N GLN A 728 11.73 2.79 -0.52
CA GLN A 728 12.38 3.24 0.72
C GLN A 728 12.46 2.07 1.71
N ASP A 729 13.23 1.06 1.32
CA ASP A 729 13.27 -0.26 1.97
C ASP A 729 14.13 -0.29 3.25
N TYR A 730 14.95 0.72 3.48
CA TYR A 730 15.66 0.94 4.75
C TYR A 730 14.68 1.21 5.92
N GLY A 731 13.45 1.66 5.61
CA GLY A 731 12.35 1.78 6.58
C GLY A 731 12.01 0.47 7.30
N ASP A 732 12.16 -0.66 6.62
CA ASP A 732 11.87 -1.97 7.21
C ASP A 732 12.89 -2.33 8.31
N LEU A 733 14.16 -1.92 8.14
CA LEU A 733 15.22 -2.08 9.15
C LEU A 733 15.03 -1.11 10.32
N LEU A 734 14.48 0.07 10.07
CA LEU A 734 14.20 1.07 11.10
C LEU A 734 13.11 0.63 12.09
N GLY A 735 12.14 -0.20 11.64
CA GLY A 735 11.16 -0.83 12.52
C GLY A 735 11.77 -1.76 13.58
N LEU A 736 13.05 -2.15 13.41
CA LEU A 736 13.83 -2.99 14.32
C LEU A 736 14.84 -2.18 15.15
N ALA A 737 14.91 -0.85 14.97
CA ALA A 737 15.91 -0.01 15.61
C ALA A 737 15.61 0.23 17.11
N PRO A 738 16.64 0.41 17.97
CA PRO A 738 16.45 0.70 19.39
C PRO A 738 15.58 1.94 19.63
N ALA A 739 14.80 1.95 20.73
CA ALA A 739 13.88 3.04 21.12
C ALA A 739 14.50 4.46 21.10
N GLN A 740 15.82 4.55 21.22
CA GLN A 740 16.56 5.81 21.19
C GLN A 740 16.61 6.47 19.80
N SER A 741 16.31 5.71 18.73
CA SER A 741 16.23 6.17 17.34
C SER A 741 14.80 6.55 16.91
N GLU A 742 13.78 6.34 17.77
CA GLU A 742 12.36 6.60 17.47
C GLU A 742 12.11 8.02 16.94
N ALA A 743 12.82 9.02 17.49
CA ALA A 743 12.68 10.42 17.11
C ALA A 743 13.06 10.72 15.65
N TYR A 744 13.80 9.83 14.99
CA TYR A 744 14.28 10.00 13.62
C TYR A 744 13.63 9.03 12.63
N LEU A 745 12.74 8.12 13.08
CA LEU A 745 12.14 7.10 12.20
C LEU A 745 11.35 7.73 11.05
N SER A 746 10.55 8.76 11.35
CA SER A 746 9.71 9.43 10.34
C SER A 746 10.52 10.22 9.31
N THR A 747 11.68 10.75 9.68
CA THR A 747 12.54 11.55 8.78
C THR A 747 13.66 10.73 8.15
N GLY A 748 14.00 9.58 8.71
CA GLY A 748 15.08 8.70 8.29
C GLY A 748 14.81 7.95 6.99
N SER A 749 13.57 7.50 6.75
CA SER A 749 13.18 6.72 5.55
C SER A 749 12.10 7.37 4.68
N SER A 750 11.66 8.58 5.00
CA SER A 750 10.67 9.27 4.16
C SER A 750 11.27 9.71 2.83
N ALA A 751 10.64 9.33 1.72
CA ALA A 751 11.06 9.73 0.38
C ALA A 751 11.11 11.26 0.23
N SER A 752 10.12 11.99 0.77
CA SER A 752 10.08 13.47 0.67
C SER A 752 11.25 14.15 1.36
N VAL A 753 11.89 13.47 2.31
CA VAL A 753 13.04 14.00 3.05
C VAL A 753 14.33 13.90 2.23
N ILE A 754 14.41 13.09 1.15
CA ILE A 754 15.60 13.04 0.29
C ILE A 754 15.89 14.43 -0.30
N SER A 755 14.95 15.00 -1.06
CA SER A 755 15.11 16.35 -1.61
C SER A 755 15.05 17.42 -0.51
N GLY A 756 14.17 17.26 0.48
CA GLY A 756 14.00 18.22 1.56
C GLY A 756 15.26 18.40 2.42
N ARG A 757 16.02 17.32 2.67
CA ARG A 757 17.24 17.35 3.47
C ARG A 757 18.39 18.02 2.74
N ILE A 758 18.50 17.86 1.42
CA ILE A 758 19.43 18.63 0.58
C ILE A 758 19.11 20.13 0.72
N SER A 759 17.85 20.51 0.49
CA SER A 759 17.41 21.90 0.64
C SER A 759 17.68 22.43 2.04
N TYR A 760 17.42 21.66 3.08
CA TYR A 760 17.67 22.04 4.47
C TYR A 760 19.16 22.20 4.79
N ALA A 761 19.99 21.23 4.42
CA ALA A 761 21.41 21.19 4.76
C ALA A 761 22.18 22.34 4.08
N PHE A 762 21.90 22.61 2.80
CA PHE A 762 22.53 23.68 2.05
C PHE A 762 21.79 25.02 2.18
N GLY A 763 20.56 25.00 2.71
CA GLY A 763 19.67 26.16 2.86
C GLY A 763 19.20 26.72 1.52
N PHE A 764 18.82 25.86 0.59
CA PHE A 764 18.21 26.22 -0.69
C PHE A 764 16.73 26.56 -0.51
N GLU A 765 16.24 27.62 -1.16
CA GLU A 765 14.87 28.13 -1.02
C GLU A 765 14.02 27.96 -2.30
N GLY A 766 14.50 27.20 -3.30
CA GLY A 766 13.75 26.88 -4.51
C GLY A 766 12.82 25.66 -4.38
N PRO A 767 12.12 25.26 -5.46
CA PRO A 767 11.26 24.08 -5.46
C PRO A 767 12.02 22.82 -5.05
N SER A 768 11.48 22.01 -4.14
CA SER A 768 12.11 20.76 -3.68
C SER A 768 11.16 19.59 -3.81
N MET A 769 11.52 18.60 -4.64
CA MET A 769 10.65 17.49 -5.01
C MET A 769 11.42 16.17 -5.09
N THR A 770 10.86 15.14 -4.46
CA THR A 770 11.27 13.75 -4.69
C THR A 770 10.22 13.06 -5.57
N ILE A 771 10.66 12.38 -6.62
CA ILE A 771 9.82 11.87 -7.71
C ILE A 771 10.00 10.36 -7.81
N ASP A 772 8.90 9.62 -7.81
CA ASP A 772 8.88 8.18 -8.06
C ASP A 772 8.03 7.87 -9.29
N THR A 773 8.71 7.61 -10.40
CA THR A 773 8.16 7.01 -11.61
C THR A 773 8.91 5.72 -11.95
N ALA A 774 9.39 5.02 -10.92
CA ALA A 774 10.26 3.85 -11.00
C ALA A 774 11.53 4.12 -11.84
N CYS A 775 11.80 3.30 -12.85
CA CYS A 775 13.05 3.35 -13.61
C CYS A 775 13.26 4.66 -14.41
N SER A 776 12.21 5.46 -14.64
CA SER A 776 12.31 6.76 -15.32
C SER A 776 12.49 7.96 -14.39
N SER A 777 12.48 7.77 -13.06
CA SER A 777 12.45 8.84 -12.06
C SER A 777 13.51 9.93 -12.28
N SER A 778 14.77 9.57 -12.53
CA SER A 778 15.85 10.54 -12.73
C SER A 778 15.67 11.43 -13.96
N LEU A 779 15.21 10.89 -15.09
CA LEU A 779 14.99 11.72 -16.29
C LEU A 779 13.74 12.58 -16.16
N VAL A 780 12.73 12.14 -15.42
CA VAL A 780 11.57 12.98 -15.06
C VAL A 780 12.03 14.13 -14.15
N ALA A 781 12.91 13.86 -13.17
CA ALA A 781 13.50 14.90 -12.33
C ALA A 781 14.29 15.93 -13.16
N LEU A 782 15.09 15.49 -14.13
CA LEU A 782 15.80 16.38 -15.05
C LEU A 782 14.85 17.21 -15.93
N HIS A 783 13.76 16.59 -16.41
CA HIS A 783 12.73 17.29 -17.17
C HIS A 783 12.10 18.41 -16.33
N LEU A 784 11.66 18.11 -15.10
CA LEU A 784 11.03 19.09 -14.21
C LEU A 784 12.00 20.20 -13.78
N ALA A 785 13.25 19.87 -13.45
CA ALA A 785 14.28 20.87 -13.17
C ALA A 785 14.50 21.83 -14.36
N SER A 786 14.51 21.28 -15.58
CA SER A 786 14.63 22.09 -16.80
C SER A 786 13.43 23.01 -17.01
N GLN A 787 12.21 22.54 -16.69
CA GLN A 787 11.01 23.38 -16.76
C GLN A 787 11.03 24.48 -15.70
N ALA A 788 11.41 24.18 -14.46
CA ALA A 788 11.49 25.15 -13.38
C ALA A 788 12.50 26.28 -13.68
N LEU A 789 13.65 25.95 -14.27
CA LEU A 789 14.64 26.92 -14.74
C LEU A 789 14.08 27.80 -15.88
N ARG A 790 13.35 27.22 -16.83
CA ARG A 790 12.73 27.97 -17.94
C ARG A 790 11.58 28.87 -17.47
N ALA A 791 10.81 28.41 -16.49
CA ALA A 791 9.73 29.14 -15.84
C ALA A 791 10.24 30.26 -14.92
N GLY A 792 11.52 30.23 -14.55
CA GLY A 792 12.12 31.20 -13.63
C GLY A 792 11.78 30.96 -12.16
N GLU A 793 11.29 29.75 -11.81
CA GLU A 793 11.02 29.34 -10.43
C GLU A 793 12.31 29.15 -9.63
N CYS A 794 13.42 28.90 -10.32
CA CYS A 794 14.76 28.85 -9.77
C CYS A 794 15.79 29.42 -10.76
N THR A 795 16.97 29.77 -10.24
CA THR A 795 18.12 30.24 -11.03
C THR A 795 19.16 29.15 -11.25
N THR A 796 19.28 28.26 -10.27
CA THR A 796 20.09 27.03 -10.32
C THR A 796 19.18 25.87 -9.91
N ALA A 797 19.38 24.69 -10.51
CA ALA A 797 18.66 23.49 -10.12
C ALA A 797 19.60 22.30 -9.94
N ILE A 798 19.38 21.53 -8.89
CA ILE A 798 19.97 20.22 -8.65
C ILE A 798 18.99 19.19 -9.19
N ALA A 799 19.41 18.40 -10.18
CA ALA A 799 18.64 17.29 -10.72
C ALA A 799 19.42 15.98 -10.54
N GLY A 800 18.80 14.97 -9.95
CA GLY A 800 19.50 13.70 -9.75
C GLY A 800 18.57 12.51 -9.62
N GLY A 801 19.16 11.36 -9.36
CA GLY A 801 18.43 10.19 -8.90
C GLY A 801 19.31 9.24 -8.14
N VAL A 802 18.71 8.51 -7.20
CA VAL A 802 19.39 7.61 -6.28
C VAL A 802 18.59 6.33 -6.11
N LEU A 803 19.29 5.21 -5.98
CA LEU A 803 18.74 3.98 -5.44
C LEU A 803 19.81 3.13 -4.77
N VAL A 804 19.53 2.70 -3.53
CA VAL A 804 20.29 1.72 -2.76
C VAL A 804 19.28 0.69 -2.24
N MET A 805 19.62 -0.60 -2.34
CA MET A 805 18.82 -1.72 -1.86
C MET A 805 19.25 -2.07 -0.44
N ALA A 806 18.43 -1.74 0.55
CA ALA A 806 18.67 -2.16 1.93
C ALA A 806 18.33 -3.65 2.13
N ASN A 807 17.36 -4.18 1.37
CA ASN A 807 16.94 -5.58 1.45
C ASN A 807 16.88 -6.24 0.05
N PRO A 808 16.88 -7.59 -0.03
CA PRO A 808 16.98 -8.31 -1.32
C PRO A 808 15.63 -8.43 -2.05
N THR A 809 14.58 -7.72 -1.63
CA THR A 809 13.21 -7.86 -2.17
C THR A 809 13.11 -7.71 -3.69
N PRO A 810 13.83 -6.78 -4.36
CA PRO A 810 13.79 -6.68 -5.82
C PRO A 810 14.25 -7.96 -6.53
N PHE A 811 15.21 -8.70 -5.95
CA PHE A 811 15.67 -9.96 -6.51
C PHE A 811 14.64 -11.08 -6.34
N VAL A 812 14.02 -11.18 -5.16
CA VAL A 812 12.97 -12.18 -4.89
C VAL A 812 11.73 -11.94 -5.78
N ALA A 813 11.25 -10.70 -5.84
CA ALA A 813 10.05 -10.36 -6.60
C ALA A 813 10.24 -10.59 -8.11
N PHE A 814 11.37 -10.20 -8.68
CA PHE A 814 11.63 -10.39 -10.10
C PHE A 814 12.06 -11.82 -10.46
N SER A 815 12.59 -12.59 -9.51
CA SER A 815 12.75 -14.03 -9.70
C SER A 815 11.41 -14.73 -9.89
N ARG A 816 10.39 -14.36 -9.10
CA ARG A 816 9.02 -14.87 -9.30
C ARG A 816 8.41 -14.52 -10.65
N GLN A 817 8.71 -13.33 -11.16
CA GLN A 817 8.25 -12.87 -12.47
C GLN A 817 9.11 -13.39 -13.63
N ARG A 818 10.20 -14.11 -13.33
CA ARG A 818 11.20 -14.58 -14.32
C ARG A 818 11.77 -13.42 -15.16
N GLY A 819 11.93 -12.25 -14.51
CA GLY A 819 12.38 -11.02 -15.15
C GLY A 819 13.89 -10.76 -15.07
N LEU A 820 14.61 -11.53 -14.25
CA LEU A 820 16.06 -11.35 -14.06
C LEU A 820 16.86 -12.19 -15.06
N ALA A 821 17.96 -11.62 -15.56
CA ALA A 821 18.98 -12.38 -16.27
C ALA A 821 19.67 -13.34 -15.29
N PRO A 822 19.80 -14.64 -15.60
CA PRO A 822 20.41 -15.62 -14.69
C PRO A 822 21.86 -15.30 -14.28
N ASP A 823 22.61 -14.60 -15.12
CA ASP A 823 23.97 -14.14 -14.85
C ASP A 823 24.05 -12.71 -14.29
N GLY A 824 22.89 -12.10 -13.99
CA GLY A 824 22.76 -10.75 -13.46
C GLY A 824 23.18 -9.63 -14.41
N ARG A 825 23.36 -9.89 -15.71
CA ARG A 825 23.85 -8.90 -16.69
C ARG A 825 22.76 -8.40 -17.62
N CYS A 826 22.79 -7.11 -17.95
CA CYS A 826 21.95 -6.54 -19.01
C CYS A 826 22.62 -6.75 -20.38
N LYS A 827 22.12 -7.69 -21.18
CA LYS A 827 22.62 -8.00 -22.53
C LYS A 827 21.87 -7.20 -23.60
N SER A 828 21.89 -5.88 -23.45
CA SER A 828 21.03 -4.95 -24.19
C SER A 828 21.12 -5.14 -25.71
N PHE A 829 19.99 -5.40 -26.37
CA PHE A 829 19.85 -5.61 -27.83
C PHE A 829 20.61 -6.82 -28.41
N SER A 830 21.12 -7.71 -27.55
CA SER A 830 21.75 -8.98 -27.95
C SER A 830 20.68 -10.03 -28.27
N ASP A 831 21.00 -10.99 -29.15
CA ASP A 831 20.15 -12.17 -29.37
C ASP A 831 20.04 -13.05 -28.11
N ASN A 832 21.01 -12.90 -27.19
CA ASN A 832 21.05 -13.59 -25.91
C ASN A 832 20.40 -12.79 -24.75
N ALA A 833 19.61 -11.75 -25.05
CA ALA A 833 18.88 -10.96 -24.07
C ALA A 833 17.83 -11.82 -23.31
N ASP A 834 18.08 -12.08 -22.03
CA ASP A 834 17.36 -13.03 -21.19
C ASP A 834 16.84 -12.45 -19.87
N GLY A 835 16.88 -11.13 -19.70
CA GLY A 835 16.33 -10.45 -18.52
C GLY A 835 17.14 -9.22 -18.09
N THR A 836 16.73 -8.59 -16.99
CA THR A 836 17.45 -7.45 -16.41
C THR A 836 18.45 -7.88 -15.33
N GLY A 837 19.58 -7.19 -15.25
CA GLY A 837 20.49 -7.24 -14.12
C GLY A 837 20.24 -6.05 -13.19
N TRP A 838 19.94 -6.28 -11.90
CA TRP A 838 19.70 -5.16 -10.97
C TRP A 838 20.98 -4.49 -10.52
N SER A 839 20.90 -3.16 -10.33
CA SER A 839 21.99 -2.36 -9.80
C SER A 839 21.51 -1.22 -8.91
N GLU A 840 22.44 -0.68 -8.13
CA GLU A 840 22.34 0.55 -7.36
C GLU A 840 23.03 1.70 -8.07
N GLY A 841 22.84 2.92 -7.55
CA GLY A 841 23.65 4.06 -7.96
C GLY A 841 23.06 5.40 -7.55
N VAL A 842 23.84 6.45 -7.75
CA VAL A 842 23.43 7.85 -7.61
C VAL A 842 24.10 8.70 -8.68
N GLY A 843 23.34 9.63 -9.25
CA GLY A 843 23.87 10.65 -10.16
C GLY A 843 23.19 11.99 -9.90
N VAL A 844 23.96 13.07 -9.95
CA VAL A 844 23.51 14.45 -9.72
C VAL A 844 24.11 15.37 -10.77
N LEU A 845 23.28 16.30 -11.27
CA LEU A 845 23.63 17.36 -12.18
C LEU A 845 23.30 18.71 -11.55
N VAL A 846 24.20 19.68 -11.70
CA VAL A 846 23.93 21.10 -11.41
C VAL A 846 23.60 21.79 -12.73
N LEU A 847 22.43 22.44 -12.75
CA LEU A 847 21.83 23.01 -13.95
C LEU A 847 21.59 24.51 -13.79
N GLU A 848 21.86 25.26 -14.85
CA GLU A 848 21.50 26.66 -14.97
C GLU A 848 20.89 26.91 -16.37
N ARG A 849 20.21 28.04 -16.56
CA ARG A 849 19.96 28.52 -17.92
C ARG A 849 21.31 28.78 -18.61
N LEU A 850 21.47 28.44 -19.88
CA LEU A 850 22.74 28.61 -20.60
C LEU A 850 23.21 30.07 -20.60
N SER A 851 22.28 31.03 -20.69
CA SER A 851 22.59 32.46 -20.57
C SER A 851 23.12 32.83 -19.18
N ASP A 852 22.61 32.20 -18.13
CA ASP A 852 23.04 32.42 -16.74
C ASP A 852 24.41 31.81 -16.48
N ALA A 853 24.65 30.56 -16.90
CA ALA A 853 25.95 29.91 -16.80
C ALA A 853 27.06 30.73 -17.48
N ARG A 854 26.78 31.26 -18.67
CA ARG A 854 27.69 32.15 -19.39
C ARG A 854 27.90 33.48 -18.66
N ARG A 855 26.84 34.08 -18.12
CA ARG A 855 26.93 35.33 -17.35
C ARG A 855 27.76 35.14 -16.08
N ASN A 856 27.61 34.00 -15.42
CA ASN A 856 28.30 33.67 -14.18
C ASN A 856 29.73 33.15 -14.43
N GLY A 857 30.10 32.89 -15.69
CA GLY A 857 31.42 32.36 -16.05
C GLY A 857 31.62 30.91 -15.64
N HIS A 858 30.52 30.18 -15.41
CA HIS A 858 30.53 28.75 -15.12
C HIS A 858 30.85 27.96 -16.39
N ARG A 859 31.59 26.87 -16.21
CA ARG A 859 31.96 25.99 -17.32
C ARG A 859 30.73 25.17 -17.73
N VAL A 860 30.38 25.21 -19.00
CA VAL A 860 29.32 24.36 -19.56
C VAL A 860 29.93 23.02 -19.96
N LEU A 861 29.48 21.94 -19.32
CA LEU A 861 29.91 20.57 -19.61
C LEU A 861 29.12 19.96 -20.76
N GLY A 862 27.85 20.33 -20.88
CA GLY A 862 26.91 19.94 -21.93
C GLY A 862 25.62 20.73 -21.81
N VAL A 863 24.70 20.57 -22.75
CA VAL A 863 23.43 21.31 -22.80
C VAL A 863 22.26 20.34 -22.94
N VAL A 864 21.28 20.43 -22.05
CA VAL A 864 19.97 19.78 -22.25
C VAL A 864 19.18 20.63 -23.24
N ARG A 865 19.10 20.16 -24.48
CA ARG A 865 18.44 20.87 -25.60
C ARG A 865 16.93 20.72 -25.55
N GLY A 866 16.45 19.53 -25.24
CA GLY A 866 15.03 19.28 -25.08
C GLY A 866 14.76 18.00 -24.32
N SER A 867 13.56 17.92 -23.75
CA SER A 867 13.11 16.74 -23.03
C SER A 867 11.60 16.63 -23.12
N ALA A 868 11.10 15.40 -22.99
CA ALA A 868 9.68 15.10 -22.91
C ALA A 868 9.41 13.94 -21.98
N VAL A 869 8.22 13.95 -21.39
CA VAL A 869 7.68 12.86 -20.57
C VAL A 869 6.29 12.53 -21.11
N ASN A 870 5.95 11.25 -21.19
CA ASN A 870 4.58 10.81 -21.48
C ASN A 870 4.24 9.52 -20.72
N GLN A 871 3.05 8.99 -20.99
CA GLN A 871 2.56 7.73 -20.44
C GLN A 871 2.13 6.78 -21.57
N ASP A 872 2.28 5.49 -21.30
CA ASP A 872 1.88 4.41 -22.21
C ASP A 872 0.37 4.39 -22.46
N GLY A 873 -0.41 4.75 -21.43
CA GLY A 873 -1.86 4.60 -21.44
C GLY A 873 -2.27 3.14 -21.25
N ALA A 874 -3.47 2.76 -21.70
CA ALA A 874 -3.88 1.36 -21.69
C ALA A 874 -3.03 0.54 -22.68
N SER A 875 -2.28 -0.43 -22.17
CA SER A 875 -1.41 -1.33 -22.93
C SER A 875 -1.69 -2.81 -22.59
N ASN A 876 -0.89 -3.75 -23.12
CA ASN A 876 -1.07 -5.21 -22.94
C ASN A 876 -0.73 -5.71 -21.51
N GLY A 877 -0.70 -4.83 -20.52
CA GLY A 877 -0.39 -5.11 -19.12
C GLY A 877 0.28 -3.91 -18.47
N LEU A 878 0.08 -3.70 -17.17
CA LEU A 878 0.63 -2.54 -16.46
C LEU A 878 2.15 -2.38 -16.64
N THR A 879 2.85 -3.51 -16.72
CA THR A 879 4.31 -3.59 -16.84
C THR A 879 4.80 -3.82 -18.27
N ALA A 880 3.89 -3.92 -19.25
CA ALA A 880 4.23 -4.18 -20.64
C ALA A 880 4.56 -2.87 -21.37
N PRO A 881 5.76 -2.74 -21.97
CA PRO A 881 6.17 -1.50 -22.64
C PRO A 881 5.36 -1.22 -23.91
N ASN A 882 5.19 0.06 -24.25
CA ASN A 882 4.43 0.50 -25.43
C ASN A 882 5.30 1.22 -26.49
N GLY A 883 5.64 0.53 -27.57
CA GLY A 883 6.45 1.09 -28.67
C GLY A 883 5.90 2.40 -29.27
N PRO A 884 4.59 2.50 -29.60
CA PRO A 884 4.00 3.76 -30.07
C PRO A 884 4.14 4.93 -29.08
N ALA A 885 4.02 4.69 -27.77
CA ALA A 885 4.24 5.71 -26.74
C ALA A 885 5.70 6.16 -26.70
N GLN A 886 6.64 5.23 -26.83
CA GLN A 886 8.07 5.54 -26.94
C GLN A 886 8.37 6.39 -28.18
N GLN A 887 7.76 6.09 -29.34
CA GLN A 887 7.88 6.94 -30.52
C GLN A 887 7.30 8.36 -30.29
N ARG A 888 6.17 8.46 -29.57
CA ARG A 888 5.56 9.76 -29.24
C ARG A 888 6.46 10.59 -28.34
N VAL A 889 7.07 10.00 -27.30
CA VAL A 889 7.97 10.75 -26.40
C VAL A 889 9.24 11.21 -27.13
N ILE A 890 9.79 10.37 -28.00
CA ILE A 890 10.94 10.74 -28.85
C ILE A 890 10.58 11.95 -29.73
N ARG A 891 9.46 11.89 -30.45
CA ARG A 891 9.01 13.01 -31.31
C ARG A 891 8.71 14.27 -30.51
N ALA A 892 8.15 14.14 -29.31
CA ALA A 892 7.87 15.27 -28.43
C ALA A 892 9.16 15.93 -27.92
N ALA A 893 10.19 15.15 -27.56
CA ALA A 893 11.49 15.69 -27.15
C ALA A 893 12.22 16.39 -28.32
N LEU A 894 12.17 15.81 -29.52
CA LEU A 894 12.68 16.45 -30.75
C LEU A 894 11.96 17.78 -31.04
N ALA A 895 10.63 17.79 -30.92
CA ALA A 895 9.84 19.01 -31.08
C ALA A 895 10.18 20.06 -30.00
N ASN A 896 10.37 19.64 -28.75
CA ASN A 896 10.81 20.51 -27.66
C ASN A 896 12.20 21.10 -27.93
N ALA A 897 13.11 20.32 -28.51
CA ALA A 897 14.46 20.76 -28.88
C ALA A 897 14.52 21.56 -30.18
N ARG A 898 13.43 21.56 -30.98
CA ARG A 898 13.37 22.07 -32.35
C ARG A 898 14.41 21.43 -33.28
N LEU A 899 14.58 20.12 -33.14
CA LEU A 899 15.51 19.31 -33.92
C LEU A 899 14.76 18.32 -34.79
N SER A 900 15.37 17.95 -35.91
CA SER A 900 14.95 16.81 -36.72
C SER A 900 15.56 15.51 -36.19
N ALA A 901 15.00 14.36 -36.57
CA ALA A 901 15.53 13.08 -36.11
C ALA A 901 16.97 12.82 -36.60
N SER A 902 17.33 13.29 -37.81
CA SER A 902 18.68 13.18 -38.37
C SER A 902 19.73 14.03 -37.62
N ASP A 903 19.30 14.98 -36.79
CA ASP A 903 20.20 15.82 -36.01
C ASP A 903 20.86 15.11 -34.82
N VAL A 904 20.28 14.01 -34.32
CA VAL A 904 20.82 13.26 -33.17
C VAL A 904 21.73 12.13 -33.66
N ASP A 905 22.93 11.98 -33.08
CA ASP A 905 23.95 11.03 -33.55
C ASP A 905 23.88 9.67 -32.87
N VAL A 906 23.52 9.66 -31.59
CA VAL A 906 23.52 8.47 -30.74
C VAL A 906 22.31 8.45 -29.81
N VAL A 907 21.77 7.26 -29.57
CA VAL A 907 20.79 6.99 -28.52
C VAL A 907 21.42 6.11 -27.45
N GLU A 908 21.53 6.65 -26.25
CA GLU A 908 21.73 5.92 -25.01
C GLU A 908 20.35 5.39 -24.55
N ALA A 909 20.07 4.14 -24.87
CA ALA A 909 18.76 3.54 -24.68
C ALA A 909 18.45 3.20 -23.22
N HIS A 910 17.17 2.95 -22.95
CA HIS A 910 16.77 2.29 -21.71
C HIS A 910 17.32 0.86 -21.67
N GLY A 911 17.21 0.08 -22.75
CA GLY A 911 17.93 -1.17 -23.04
C GLY A 911 18.27 -2.02 -21.83
N THR A 912 17.27 -2.68 -21.24
CA THR A 912 17.43 -3.45 -20.00
C THR A 912 17.93 -4.88 -20.23
N GLY A 913 18.05 -5.33 -21.49
CA GLY A 913 18.42 -6.72 -21.80
C GLY A 913 17.22 -7.68 -21.73
N THR A 914 15.99 -7.15 -21.72
CA THR A 914 14.79 -7.97 -21.63
C THR A 914 14.34 -8.44 -23.01
N THR A 915 13.87 -9.69 -23.09
CA THR A 915 13.48 -10.32 -24.37
C THR A 915 12.36 -9.56 -25.08
N LEU A 916 11.45 -8.91 -24.35
CA LEU A 916 10.34 -8.15 -24.94
C LEU A 916 10.64 -6.64 -25.07
N GLY A 917 11.28 -6.04 -24.07
CA GLY A 917 11.47 -4.59 -24.01
C GLY A 917 12.47 -4.08 -25.05
N ASP A 918 13.59 -4.78 -25.22
CA ASP A 918 14.65 -4.35 -26.12
C ASP A 918 14.18 -4.32 -27.59
N PRO A 919 13.45 -5.33 -28.12
CA PRO A 919 12.91 -5.22 -29.47
C PRO A 919 11.91 -4.08 -29.67
N ILE A 920 11.06 -3.81 -28.66
CA ILE A 920 10.07 -2.73 -28.72
C ILE A 920 10.76 -1.36 -28.77
N GLU A 921 11.79 -1.16 -27.95
CA GLU A 921 12.58 0.06 -27.94
C GLU A 921 13.36 0.24 -29.25
N ALA A 922 14.04 -0.80 -29.72
CA ALA A 922 14.80 -0.74 -30.97
C ALA A 922 13.88 -0.39 -32.16
N GLN A 923 12.69 -0.98 -32.23
CA GLN A 923 11.69 -0.66 -33.26
C GLN A 923 11.19 0.79 -33.15
N ALA A 924 10.98 1.31 -31.94
CA ALA A 924 10.60 2.71 -31.75
C ALA A 924 11.70 3.67 -32.23
N ILE A 925 12.97 3.34 -31.97
CA ILE A 925 14.14 4.10 -32.44
C ILE A 925 14.28 4.00 -33.97
N LEU A 926 14.16 2.82 -34.57
CA LEU A 926 14.19 2.62 -36.02
C LEU A 926 13.09 3.42 -36.73
N ALA A 927 11.86 3.41 -36.18
CA ALA A 927 10.70 4.12 -36.72
C ALA A 927 10.75 5.65 -36.52
N THR A 928 11.70 6.16 -35.73
CA THR A 928 11.87 7.59 -35.47
C THR A 928 13.23 8.07 -35.95
N TYR A 929 14.29 7.78 -35.20
CA TYR A 929 15.65 8.18 -35.50
C TYR A 929 16.22 7.50 -36.72
N GLY A 930 15.87 6.24 -37.01
CA GLY A 930 16.44 5.45 -38.11
C GLY A 930 16.00 5.85 -39.53
N GLN A 931 15.09 6.82 -39.68
CA GLN A 931 14.51 7.20 -40.96
C GLN A 931 15.19 8.44 -41.58
N GLY A 932 15.35 8.44 -42.90
CA GLY A 932 15.76 9.62 -43.68
C GLY A 932 17.14 10.18 -43.31
N ARG A 933 18.12 9.31 -43.08
CA ARG A 933 19.48 9.70 -42.66
C ARG A 933 20.53 9.44 -43.75
N ASP A 934 21.55 10.29 -43.77
CA ASP A 934 22.80 10.08 -44.54
C ASP A 934 23.91 9.40 -43.70
N GLN A 935 23.83 9.53 -42.37
CA GLN A 935 24.74 8.91 -41.41
C GLN A 935 23.95 8.06 -40.42
N SER A 936 24.38 6.82 -40.20
CA SER A 936 23.73 5.90 -39.26
C SER A 936 23.64 6.48 -37.86
N LEU A 937 22.52 6.22 -37.18
CA LEU A 937 22.37 6.49 -35.75
C LEU A 937 23.08 5.39 -34.95
N TRP A 938 23.88 5.77 -33.95
CA TRP A 938 24.47 4.81 -33.02
C TRP A 938 23.51 4.48 -31.86
N LEU A 939 23.50 3.23 -31.41
CA LEU A 939 22.64 2.76 -30.31
C LEU A 939 23.48 1.97 -29.30
N GLY A 940 23.33 2.29 -28.01
CA GLY A 940 24.00 1.57 -26.93
C GLY A 940 23.33 1.72 -25.56
N SER A 941 23.88 1.05 -24.54
CA SER A 941 23.37 1.11 -23.16
C SER A 941 24.48 0.91 -22.13
N VAL A 942 24.58 1.84 -21.17
CA VAL A 942 25.47 1.80 -19.99
C VAL A 942 25.12 0.64 -19.06
N LYS A 943 23.89 0.13 -19.12
CA LYS A 943 23.45 -1.00 -18.27
C LYS A 943 24.24 -2.27 -18.57
N SER A 944 24.81 -2.39 -19.76
CA SER A 944 25.73 -3.49 -20.10
C SER A 944 27.02 -3.47 -19.26
N ASN A 945 27.42 -2.33 -18.70
CA ASN A 945 28.58 -2.20 -17.81
C ASN A 945 28.19 -2.31 -16.34
N ILE A 946 27.15 -1.58 -15.92
CA ILE A 946 26.84 -1.40 -14.48
C ILE A 946 25.56 -2.07 -14.02
N GLY A 947 24.81 -2.73 -14.91
CA GLY A 947 23.46 -3.21 -14.62
C GLY A 947 22.42 -2.07 -14.61
N HIS A 948 21.18 -2.40 -14.26
CA HIS A 948 20.09 -1.44 -14.20
C HIS A 948 20.04 -0.74 -12.84
N ALA A 949 20.64 0.45 -12.76
CA ALA A 949 20.67 1.32 -11.58
C ALA A 949 19.31 1.97 -11.21
N GLN A 950 18.20 1.33 -11.59
CA GLN A 950 16.82 1.70 -11.24
C GLN A 950 16.53 3.20 -11.40
N ALA A 951 16.08 3.89 -10.34
CA ALA A 951 15.74 5.31 -10.34
C ALA A 951 16.92 6.21 -10.76
N ALA A 952 18.18 5.78 -10.56
CA ALA A 952 19.40 6.50 -10.94
C ALA A 952 19.90 6.19 -12.36
N ALA A 953 19.26 5.26 -13.09
CA ALA A 953 19.76 4.78 -14.37
C ALA A 953 19.80 5.84 -15.48
N GLY A 954 18.84 6.78 -15.47
CA GLY A 954 18.80 7.88 -16.43
C GLY A 954 19.99 8.83 -16.30
N MET A 955 20.39 9.15 -15.07
CA MET A 955 21.56 10.00 -14.81
C MET A 955 22.85 9.35 -15.30
N ALA A 956 23.01 8.03 -15.15
CA ALA A 956 24.20 7.31 -15.63
C ALA A 956 24.37 7.50 -17.15
N GLY A 957 23.27 7.39 -17.90
CA GLY A 957 23.26 7.61 -19.34
C GLY A 957 23.61 9.06 -19.73
N VAL A 958 23.04 10.05 -19.05
CA VAL A 958 23.36 11.47 -19.29
C VAL A 958 24.83 11.76 -19.01
N ILE A 959 25.35 11.35 -17.84
CA ILE A 959 26.75 11.57 -17.45
C ILE A 959 27.69 10.88 -18.45
N LYS A 960 27.43 9.62 -18.80
CA LYS A 960 28.20 8.88 -19.83
C LYS A 960 28.24 9.64 -21.16
N MET A 961 27.11 10.15 -21.63
CA MET A 961 27.05 10.86 -22.92
C MET A 961 27.75 12.23 -22.88
N VAL A 962 27.67 12.96 -21.77
CA VAL A 962 28.45 14.19 -21.59
C VAL A 962 29.95 13.89 -21.60
N MET A 963 30.40 12.82 -20.94
CA MET A 963 31.80 12.39 -20.97
C MET A 963 32.23 11.92 -22.38
N ALA A 964 31.39 11.17 -23.08
CA ALA A 964 31.64 10.75 -24.46
C ALA A 964 31.83 11.94 -25.41
N MET A 965 31.03 13.01 -25.27
CA MET A 965 31.22 14.26 -26.03
C MET A 965 32.56 14.92 -25.70
N ARG A 966 32.94 14.98 -24.42
CA ARG A 966 34.22 15.58 -23.99
C ARG A 966 35.43 14.81 -24.53
N HIS A 967 35.35 13.49 -24.60
CA HIS A 967 36.43 12.64 -25.10
C HIS A 967 36.36 12.37 -26.60
N GLY A 968 35.24 12.69 -27.26
CA GLY A 968 35.05 12.48 -28.70
C GLY A 968 35.02 11.01 -29.10
N VAL A 969 34.53 10.12 -28.22
CA VAL A 969 34.47 8.67 -28.46
C VAL A 969 33.16 8.12 -27.90
N LEU A 970 32.48 7.26 -28.68
CA LEU A 970 31.35 6.46 -28.22
C LEU A 970 31.85 5.11 -27.73
N PRO A 971 31.72 4.78 -26.42
CA PRO A 971 32.17 3.49 -25.90
C PRO A 971 31.23 2.36 -26.33
N ARG A 972 31.79 1.15 -26.46
CA ARG A 972 31.04 -0.06 -26.82
C ARG A 972 29.99 -0.44 -25.75
N THR A 973 28.94 -1.13 -26.19
CA THR A 973 27.97 -1.84 -25.36
C THR A 973 28.44 -3.29 -25.18
N LEU A 974 28.52 -3.76 -23.94
CA LEU A 974 29.00 -5.11 -23.63
C LEU A 974 27.95 -6.18 -23.93
N HIS A 975 28.40 -7.43 -24.06
CA HIS A 975 27.57 -8.64 -24.22
C HIS A 975 26.71 -8.71 -25.50
N VAL A 976 27.05 -7.92 -26.52
CA VAL A 976 26.41 -7.95 -27.85
C VAL A 976 27.34 -8.65 -28.84
N GLU A 977 27.33 -9.99 -28.85
CA GLU A 977 28.06 -10.77 -29.87
C GLU A 977 27.29 -10.80 -31.20
N THR A 978 25.98 -10.99 -31.14
CA THR A 978 25.07 -10.97 -32.30
C THR A 978 23.87 -10.09 -31.95
N PRO A 979 23.56 -9.06 -32.76
CA PRO A 979 22.34 -8.26 -32.58
C PRO A 979 21.08 -9.13 -32.57
N SER A 980 20.08 -8.75 -31.79
CA SER A 980 18.84 -9.51 -31.66
C SER A 980 18.15 -9.74 -33.01
N ARG A 981 17.78 -10.99 -33.28
CA ARG A 981 17.03 -11.39 -34.49
C ARG A 981 15.55 -11.03 -34.42
N GLN A 982 15.07 -10.59 -33.25
CA GLN A 982 13.70 -10.12 -33.06
C GLN A 982 13.52 -8.67 -33.53
N VAL A 983 14.60 -8.00 -33.93
CA VAL A 983 14.60 -6.65 -34.48
C VAL A 983 14.95 -6.70 -35.96
N ASP A 984 14.13 -6.05 -36.78
CA ASP A 984 14.43 -5.83 -38.19
C ASP A 984 15.36 -4.62 -38.34
N TRP A 985 16.66 -4.85 -38.18
CA TRP A 985 17.69 -3.80 -38.28
C TRP A 985 17.78 -3.18 -39.67
N ASP A 986 17.29 -3.84 -40.72
CA ASP A 986 17.29 -3.32 -42.09
C ASP A 986 16.14 -2.31 -42.33
N ALA A 987 15.21 -2.14 -41.39
CA ALA A 987 14.08 -1.21 -41.48
C ALA A 987 14.47 0.27 -41.33
N GLY A 988 15.72 0.57 -40.96
CA GLY A 988 16.24 1.93 -40.78
C GLY A 988 17.75 1.94 -40.56
N ASP A 989 18.38 3.12 -40.64
CA ASP A 989 19.83 3.24 -40.55
C ASP A 989 20.29 3.43 -39.09
N VAL A 990 20.21 2.36 -38.29
CA VAL A 990 20.63 2.29 -36.88
C VAL A 990 21.71 1.21 -36.71
N ARG A 991 22.80 1.54 -36.00
CA ARG A 991 23.91 0.62 -35.73
C ARG A 991 24.17 0.49 -34.24
N LEU A 992 24.29 -0.74 -33.75
CA LEU A 992 24.69 -1.02 -32.37
C LEU A 992 26.17 -0.69 -32.17
N LEU A 993 26.49 -0.07 -31.03
CA LEU A 993 27.86 0.21 -30.59
C LEU A 993 28.54 -1.07 -30.09
N ILE A 994 28.90 -1.97 -31.00
CA ILE A 994 29.60 -3.23 -30.67
C ILE A 994 31.10 -2.97 -30.41
N ASP A 995 31.66 -2.02 -31.15
CA ASP A 995 33.03 -1.52 -31.00
C ASP A 995 33.01 -0.04 -30.61
N PRO A 996 34.07 0.47 -29.95
CA PRO A 996 34.23 1.90 -29.74
C PRO A 996 34.30 2.66 -31.07
N VAL A 997 33.62 3.80 -31.17
CA VAL A 997 33.56 4.62 -32.38
C VAL A 997 34.07 6.02 -32.10
N ASP A 998 34.99 6.52 -32.93
CA ASP A 998 35.39 7.92 -32.90
C ASP A 998 34.20 8.82 -33.23
N TRP A 999 33.96 9.82 -32.39
CA TRP A 999 32.89 10.79 -32.56
C TRP A 999 33.51 12.17 -32.75
N PRO A 1000 34.09 12.50 -33.92
CA PRO A 1000 34.78 13.76 -34.13
C PRO A 1000 33.82 14.98 -34.13
N VAL A 1001 34.35 16.16 -33.84
CA VAL A 1001 33.61 17.43 -34.01
C VAL A 1001 33.36 17.63 -35.51
N THR A 1002 32.14 18.01 -35.87
CA THR A 1002 31.75 18.34 -37.24
C THR A 1002 31.23 19.78 -37.31
N GLU A 1003 30.71 20.23 -38.46
CA GLU A 1003 30.04 21.53 -38.57
C GLU A 1003 28.78 21.64 -37.68
N ARG A 1004 28.20 20.50 -37.27
CA ARG A 1004 27.10 20.42 -36.29
C ARG A 1004 27.62 19.96 -34.91
N PRO A 1005 27.03 20.45 -33.81
CA PRO A 1005 27.35 19.97 -32.47
C PRO A 1005 27.02 18.48 -32.33
N ARG A 1006 27.83 17.76 -31.56
CA ARG A 1006 27.53 16.36 -31.20
C ARG A 1006 26.25 16.31 -30.37
N ARG A 1007 25.35 15.38 -30.69
CA ARG A 1007 24.05 15.23 -30.00
C ARG A 1007 23.75 13.79 -29.63
N ALA A 1008 23.42 13.58 -28.37
CA ALA A 1008 22.96 12.30 -27.83
C ALA A 1008 21.53 12.42 -27.33
N ALA A 1009 20.76 11.35 -27.46
CA ALA A 1009 19.50 11.19 -26.77
C ALA A 1009 19.60 10.11 -25.70
N VAL A 1010 18.90 10.29 -24.57
CA VAL A 1010 18.86 9.35 -23.45
C VAL A 1010 17.41 8.97 -23.16
N SER A 1011 17.11 7.68 -23.18
CA SER A 1011 15.77 7.14 -22.90
C SER A 1011 15.70 6.48 -21.51
N SER A 1012 14.58 6.66 -20.81
CA SER A 1012 14.24 5.81 -19.67
C SER A 1012 12.74 5.55 -19.57
N PHE A 1013 12.37 4.29 -19.33
CA PHE A 1013 10.98 3.83 -19.32
C PHE A 1013 10.68 3.19 -17.96
N GLY A 1014 9.67 3.72 -17.27
CA GLY A 1014 9.24 3.23 -15.96
C GLY A 1014 8.33 2.02 -16.10
N ILE A 1015 8.39 1.09 -15.14
CA ILE A 1015 7.56 -0.12 -15.14
C ILE A 1015 6.06 0.17 -15.06
N SER A 1016 5.65 1.37 -14.65
CA SER A 1016 4.26 1.84 -14.64
C SER A 1016 3.82 2.56 -15.93
N GLY A 1017 4.65 2.53 -16.97
CA GLY A 1017 4.37 3.14 -18.28
C GLY A 1017 4.84 4.60 -18.45
N THR A 1018 5.45 5.21 -17.44
CA THR A 1018 5.99 6.58 -17.56
C THR A 1018 7.29 6.58 -18.37
N ASN A 1019 7.28 7.22 -19.54
CA ASN A 1019 8.44 7.33 -20.40
C ASN A 1019 9.05 8.73 -20.32
N ALA A 1020 10.38 8.80 -20.28
CA ALA A 1020 11.13 10.04 -20.36
C ALA A 1020 12.21 9.94 -21.43
N HIS A 1021 12.38 11.02 -22.21
CA HIS A 1021 13.40 11.12 -23.24
C HIS A 1021 14.05 12.50 -23.20
N VAL A 1022 15.39 12.54 -23.19
CA VAL A 1022 16.19 13.77 -23.05
C VAL A 1022 17.20 13.84 -24.18
N ILE A 1023 17.36 15.01 -24.80
CA ILE A 1023 18.37 15.28 -25.82
C ILE A 1023 19.44 16.19 -25.22
N VAL A 1024 20.68 15.71 -25.22
CA VAL A 1024 21.88 16.41 -24.74
C VAL A 1024 22.73 16.80 -25.95
N GLU A 1025 23.31 17.99 -25.91
CA GLU A 1025 24.17 18.54 -26.92
C GLU A 1025 25.52 18.97 -26.33
N GLU A 1026 26.55 18.88 -27.16
CA GLU A 1026 27.89 19.36 -26.87
C GLU A 1026 27.91 20.83 -26.40
N ALA A 1027 28.80 21.13 -25.45
CA ALA A 1027 28.96 22.48 -24.96
C ALA A 1027 29.39 23.45 -26.09
N PRO A 1028 28.85 24.68 -26.14
CA PRO A 1028 29.25 25.65 -27.16
C PRO A 1028 30.75 25.93 -27.11
N LEU A 1029 31.41 25.92 -28.28
CA LEU A 1029 32.81 26.32 -28.40
C LEU A 1029 32.97 27.76 -27.88
N VAL A 1030 33.78 27.94 -26.84
CA VAL A 1030 34.25 29.28 -26.46
C VAL A 1030 35.36 29.62 -27.44
N GLU A 1031 35.11 30.55 -28.36
CA GLU A 1031 36.18 31.17 -29.14
C GLU A 1031 37.19 31.74 -28.14
N ALA A 1032 38.33 31.07 -28.01
CA ALA A 1032 39.48 31.66 -27.36
C ALA A 1032 39.78 32.92 -28.16
N ALA A 1033 39.50 34.09 -27.58
CA ALA A 1033 39.73 35.37 -28.23
C ALA A 1033 41.17 35.38 -28.75
N GLU A 1034 41.31 35.24 -30.07
CA GLU A 1034 42.53 35.45 -30.80
C GLU A 1034 42.94 36.89 -30.55
N SER A 1035 43.78 37.06 -29.53
CA SER A 1035 44.50 38.30 -29.32
C SER A 1035 45.50 38.34 -30.46
N SER A 1036 45.14 39.06 -31.52
CA SER A 1036 45.99 39.44 -32.62
C SER A 1036 47.27 40.09 -32.09
N VAL A 1037 48.28 39.28 -31.84
CA VAL A 1037 49.63 39.76 -31.57
C VAL A 1037 50.21 40.18 -32.91
N GLY A 1038 50.08 41.47 -33.19
CA GLY A 1038 50.90 42.14 -34.19
C GLY A 1038 52.37 41.86 -33.90
N THR A 1039 53.05 41.28 -34.87
CA THR A 1039 54.50 41.14 -34.94
C THR A 1039 55.20 42.46 -34.61
N SER A 1040 55.88 42.53 -33.46
CA SER A 1040 57.11 43.31 -33.32
C SER A 1040 57.93 42.88 -32.10
N GLY A 1041 59.19 42.48 -32.35
CA GLY A 1041 60.34 42.78 -31.49
C GLY A 1041 60.61 41.92 -30.25
N SER A 1042 61.46 40.90 -30.41
CA SER A 1042 62.48 40.39 -29.47
C SER A 1042 62.60 41.03 -28.07
N SER A 1043 62.46 40.21 -27.01
CA SER A 1043 63.56 39.95 -26.06
C SER A 1043 63.29 38.69 -25.22
N VAL A 1044 64.32 37.87 -25.03
CA VAL A 1044 64.33 36.68 -24.18
C VAL A 1044 64.27 37.14 -22.72
N GLY A 1045 63.10 37.00 -22.08
CA GLY A 1045 62.93 37.16 -20.64
C GLY A 1045 62.78 35.79 -19.99
N VAL A 1046 63.65 35.48 -19.03
CA VAL A 1046 63.50 34.34 -18.12
C VAL A 1046 62.20 34.56 -17.34
N VAL A 1047 61.18 33.73 -17.58
CA VAL A 1047 60.00 33.67 -16.73
C VAL A 1047 60.38 32.85 -15.51
N GLU A 1048 60.66 33.51 -14.38
CA GLU A 1048 60.59 32.84 -13.07
C GLU A 1048 59.23 32.14 -12.99
N ARG A 1049 59.21 30.81 -12.87
CA ARG A 1049 57.97 30.09 -12.55
C ARG A 1049 57.53 30.60 -11.18
N PRO A 1050 56.40 31.33 -11.05
CA PRO A 1050 55.96 31.78 -9.74
C PRO A 1050 55.71 30.55 -8.87
N VAL A 1051 56.22 30.56 -7.64
CA VAL A 1051 55.83 29.57 -6.63
C VAL A 1051 54.33 29.76 -6.40
N VAL A 1052 53.52 28.84 -6.92
CA VAL A 1052 52.07 28.83 -6.69
C VAL A 1052 51.84 28.16 -5.35
N LEU A 1053 51.30 28.90 -4.38
CA LEU A 1053 50.87 28.34 -3.11
C LEU A 1053 49.51 27.68 -3.29
N TRP A 1054 49.41 26.42 -2.89
CA TRP A 1054 48.17 25.66 -2.88
C TRP A 1054 47.65 25.58 -1.43
N PRO A 1055 46.72 26.47 -1.04
CA PRO A 1055 46.12 26.39 0.28
C PRO A 1055 45.25 25.12 0.34
N VAL A 1056 45.45 24.31 1.38
CA VAL A 1056 44.60 23.16 1.69
C VAL A 1056 43.83 23.47 2.98
N SER A 1057 42.51 23.32 2.95
CA SER A 1057 41.63 23.55 4.09
C SER A 1057 40.62 22.42 4.22
N GLY A 1058 40.13 22.19 5.44
CA GLY A 1058 39.09 21.20 5.74
C GLY A 1058 38.39 21.54 7.05
N ARG A 1059 37.17 21.04 7.25
CA ARG A 1059 36.38 21.32 8.48
C ARG A 1059 36.96 20.61 9.71
N SER A 1060 37.74 19.56 9.50
CA SER A 1060 38.45 18.81 10.55
C SER A 1060 39.92 18.58 10.18
N VAL A 1061 40.71 18.13 11.16
CA VAL A 1061 42.12 17.78 10.95
C VAL A 1061 42.26 16.67 9.90
N GLY A 1062 41.42 15.64 9.95
CA GLY A 1062 41.51 14.55 8.99
C GLY A 1062 40.99 14.94 7.60
N GLY A 1063 40.02 15.86 7.50
CA GLY A 1063 39.63 16.45 6.21
C GLY A 1063 40.78 17.22 5.54
N VAL A 1064 41.55 17.99 6.31
CA VAL A 1064 42.77 18.68 5.80
C VAL A 1064 43.81 17.67 5.29
N VAL A 1065 44.07 16.60 6.05
CA VAL A 1065 45.03 15.55 5.68
C VAL A 1065 44.56 14.79 4.44
N GLY A 1066 43.28 14.41 4.38
CA GLY A 1066 42.67 13.73 3.25
C GLY A 1066 42.73 14.58 1.98
N GLN A 1067 42.42 15.87 2.08
CA GLN A 1067 42.51 16.80 0.95
C GLN A 1067 43.94 16.99 0.46
N ALA A 1068 44.92 17.04 1.37
CA ALA A 1068 46.33 17.09 1.01
C ALA A 1068 46.78 15.80 0.29
N GLY A 1069 46.29 14.64 0.73
CA GLY A 1069 46.52 13.34 0.08
C GLY A 1069 45.94 13.29 -1.34
N ARG A 1070 44.65 13.60 -1.51
CA ARG A 1070 44.00 13.64 -2.83
C ARG A 1070 44.71 14.60 -3.79
N LEU A 1071 45.14 15.76 -3.30
CA LEU A 1071 45.90 16.71 -4.11
C LEU A 1071 47.28 16.15 -4.49
N ALA A 1072 47.95 15.44 -3.59
CA ALA A 1072 49.24 14.81 -3.89
C ALA A 1072 49.08 13.71 -4.96
N ASP A 1073 48.09 12.83 -4.82
CA ASP A 1073 47.79 11.77 -5.80
C ASP A 1073 47.45 12.37 -7.17
N PHE A 1074 46.61 13.40 -7.20
CA PHE A 1074 46.28 14.16 -8.41
C PHE A 1074 47.52 14.73 -9.12
N LEU A 1075 48.48 15.29 -8.37
CA LEU A 1075 49.70 15.85 -8.95
C LEU A 1075 50.62 14.75 -9.51
N VAL A 1076 50.64 13.57 -8.90
CA VAL A 1076 51.42 12.41 -9.39
C VAL A 1076 50.83 11.88 -10.70
N ASP A 1077 49.50 11.73 -10.76
CA ASP A 1077 48.83 11.26 -11.98
C ASP A 1077 48.91 12.30 -13.12
N ALA A 1078 48.82 13.59 -12.79
CA ALA A 1078 48.95 14.66 -13.77
C ALA A 1078 50.37 14.77 -14.37
N ASP A 1079 51.43 14.43 -13.62
CA ASP A 1079 52.80 14.39 -14.16
C ASP A 1079 53.04 13.19 -15.09
N ALA A 1080 52.32 12.07 -14.92
CA ALA A 1080 52.40 10.91 -15.81
C ALA A 1080 51.87 11.19 -17.24
N ASP A 1081 50.87 12.06 -17.36
CA ASP A 1081 50.32 12.51 -18.66
C ASP A 1081 51.24 13.51 -19.39
N VAL A 1082 52.21 14.13 -18.70
CA VAL A 1082 53.13 15.12 -19.30
C VAL A 1082 54.34 14.45 -19.97
N GLU A 1083 54.68 13.20 -19.66
CA GLU A 1083 55.75 12.46 -20.33
C GLU A 1083 55.32 11.73 -21.63
N SER A 1084 54.03 11.76 -21.99
CA SER A 1084 53.49 11.02 -23.16
C SER A 1084 53.08 11.89 -24.38
N VAL A 1085 53.49 13.17 -24.45
CA VAL A 1085 53.30 14.04 -25.63
C VAL A 1085 54.59 14.23 -26.43
#